data_AF-A0A6I7QFC9-F1
#
_entry.id   AF-A0A6I7QFC9-F1
#
_cell.length_a   1.000
_cell.length_b   1.000
_cell.length_c   1.000
_cell.angle_alpha   90.00
_cell.angle_beta   90.00
_cell.angle_gamma   90.00
#
_symmetry.space_group_name_H-M   'P 1'
#
loop_
_entity.id
_entity.type
_entity.pdbx_description
1 polymer ?
#
loop_
_entity_poly.entity_id
_entity_poly.type
_entity_poly.pdbx_seq_one_letter_code
_entity_poly.pdbx_strand_id
1 'polypeptide(L)'
;MRSLQLLLAFLLIIFPLKAISQISVSDDITQNTTWSTADSPVTVSESITVLSGVTLTIEPGVTVHMGSGSSLFIEGGLVAAGTGTDRITFTSAEATPSPGDWGSIEFSNTGSAGSVIDHVVVEYGAGGNRTGMIFYTTGAFSVNISNSTFRNSAVHGINLRASSPVITDSEFTQNNGYGIFTDLSLNFTVQNSSVSNNSVGGIRVPINSEATISDNVIELNPVGILIDNGGRPAITNNQIIDNEVGIRIVEVGATKPLISDNTISGNSEFGAENLGSQILDTRFNFWGSALGPTVNTNPSGDGDRITENNVEYTPWRFGAADLPVTEVSSNINEDTTWEENNVYLITSDITVGTGSTLTIEPGTVVKFASGRSLNVAGQMIANGTEQQLIFFTSDRDDAIGGDSNGDGDATIPAPNNWQRINIIGTGSEISHAVIRYGGSTTSTGVLNAEASVSLSDIIVSNNFRNGIYSDVDQTGWSNVRTIDNSVYGIYIFESALNMIGGETGLNGSDGLFIRSAQNEKEIVLDGFSSIDNSGNGIRIQSLSNRQGTRISSMTNSLISGNSGNGLLLEFSAIGEQLFSGNIIQNNSGQGISLEHGMEPEEVVFEENVFQNNGQTGVRSDAATFIDNVFEGNRFGIGAWRSLGHVYTDGNGVDGNTFSGNTYPGVIALYAESLRGTLSATVPESFDNPVYILASSGTGNSSSHVLVIEAGVTIKTAPELVSATTSLRLDGQLIAEGTEENPIVFTSLYDHEFGGDVSRVDDNSSPARGNWGGLRLHRGGGAESVLSHVYFRYARTGLALGDVQFGNPPGVVYANTFEDIWVDNNSLNGLEIREAAVTMERLRATENSRSGVELSDGNSNNGFVARAIIRNSEILNNGGTNNSYAGLLATSTADGAAFTEISNTTISGNSKGVKMDSPSLPVTLLGNLIESSVTQGVEINSPLGSVDVAYIGNTVSNNGQSGILSTEARFIDNVFEGNRFGIGAWRSLGHVYTDGNGVDGNTFSGNTYPGVIALYAESLRGTLSATVPESFDNPVYILASSGTGNSSSHVLVIEAGVTIKTAPELVSATTSLRLDGQLIAEGTEENPIVFTSLYDHEFGGDVSRVDDNSSPARGNWGGLRLHRGGGAESVLSHVYFRYARTGLALGDVQFGNPPGVVYANTFEDIWVDNNSLNGLEIREAAVTMERLRATENSRSGVELSDGNSNNGFVARAIIRNSEILNNGGTNNSYAGLLATSTADGAAFTEISNTTISGNS
;
A
#
# COMPACT_ATOMS: atom_id res chain seq x y z
N MET A 1 -17.32 60.30 -56.54
CA MET A 1 -17.89 61.61 -56.91
C MET A 1 -18.52 61.54 -58.30
N ARG A 2 -19.56 62.35 -58.52
CA ARG A 2 -20.56 62.37 -59.61
C ARG A 2 -20.10 62.18 -61.08
N SER A 3 -20.98 61.50 -61.81
CA SER A 3 -21.56 61.79 -63.15
C SER A 3 -20.73 61.72 -64.46
N LEU A 4 -21.08 60.72 -65.28
CA LEU A 4 -21.89 60.86 -66.52
C LEU A 4 -21.28 61.52 -67.79
N GLN A 5 -21.19 60.69 -68.86
CA GLN A 5 -21.62 60.88 -70.26
C GLN A 5 -20.79 61.56 -71.38
N LEU A 6 -20.93 60.90 -72.56
CA LEU A 6 -21.10 61.37 -73.95
C LEU A 6 -19.83 61.94 -74.66
N LEU A 7 -19.59 61.73 -75.97
CA LEU A 7 -20.50 61.71 -77.12
C LEU A 7 -19.78 61.14 -78.40
N LEU A 8 -20.51 60.34 -79.20
CA LEU A 8 -20.58 60.18 -80.69
C LEU A 8 -19.29 60.11 -81.57
N ALA A 9 -19.11 59.09 -82.43
CA ALA A 9 -19.64 58.90 -83.82
C ALA A 9 -18.97 59.82 -84.88
N PHE A 10 -18.65 59.48 -86.14
CA PHE A 10 -18.94 58.38 -87.09
C PHE A 10 -18.04 58.62 -88.34
N LEU A 11 -17.56 57.58 -89.04
CA LEU A 11 -17.54 57.55 -90.53
C LEU A 11 -17.32 56.12 -91.06
N LEU A 12 -18.21 55.72 -91.98
CA LEU A 12 -18.36 54.40 -92.60
C LEU A 12 -17.73 54.38 -94.01
N ILE A 13 -17.10 53.26 -94.39
CA ILE A 13 -16.93 52.81 -95.78
C ILE A 13 -17.41 51.35 -95.85
N ILE A 14 -18.22 51.03 -96.85
CA ILE A 14 -18.90 49.74 -97.07
C ILE A 14 -18.03 48.80 -97.92
N PHE A 15 -17.85 47.56 -97.46
CA PHE A 15 -17.59 46.36 -98.27
C PHE A 15 -18.70 45.32 -97.97
N PRO A 16 -19.03 44.39 -98.89
CA PRO A 16 -20.26 43.61 -98.84
C PRO A 16 -20.25 42.56 -97.72
N LEU A 17 -21.40 42.42 -97.04
CA LEU A 17 -21.67 41.38 -96.05
C LEU A 17 -21.54 39.99 -96.69
N LYS A 18 -20.59 39.19 -96.19
CA LYS A 18 -20.59 37.74 -96.34
C LYS A 18 -21.45 37.19 -95.19
N ALA A 19 -22.55 36.52 -95.52
CA ALA A 19 -23.40 35.85 -94.54
C ALA A 19 -22.59 34.81 -93.76
N ILE A 20 -22.69 34.86 -92.43
CA ILE A 20 -22.09 33.90 -91.50
C ILE A 20 -22.92 32.61 -91.60
N SER A 21 -22.25 31.47 -91.85
CA SER A 21 -22.90 30.18 -91.97
C SER A 21 -22.69 29.41 -90.67
N GLN A 22 -23.70 29.40 -89.79
CA GLN A 22 -23.82 28.38 -88.76
C GLN A 22 -23.73 27.00 -89.43
N ILE A 23 -22.85 26.12 -88.96
CA ILE A 23 -22.75 24.75 -89.48
C ILE A 23 -23.39 23.76 -88.50
N SER A 24 -24.09 22.77 -89.04
CA SER A 24 -24.60 21.63 -88.28
C SER A 24 -23.83 20.38 -88.69
N VAL A 25 -23.35 19.64 -87.70
CA VAL A 25 -22.51 18.44 -87.86
C VAL A 25 -23.27 17.24 -87.31
N SER A 26 -23.50 16.24 -88.14
CA SER A 26 -24.20 15.00 -87.78
C SER A 26 -23.45 13.73 -88.20
N ASP A 27 -22.36 13.85 -88.95
CA ASP A 27 -21.55 12.73 -89.43
C ASP A 27 -20.14 12.76 -88.81
N ASP A 28 -19.48 11.61 -88.78
CA ASP A 28 -18.11 11.47 -88.27
C ASP A 28 -17.08 12.35 -89.02
N ILE A 29 -16.09 12.83 -88.28
CA ILE A 29 -14.97 13.61 -88.81
C ILE A 29 -13.91 12.63 -89.34
N THR A 30 -13.93 12.41 -90.65
CA THR A 30 -13.10 11.41 -91.36
C THR A 30 -11.79 11.96 -91.94
N GLN A 31 -11.58 13.27 -91.90
CA GLN A 31 -10.38 13.97 -92.34
C GLN A 31 -10.12 15.20 -91.46
N ASN A 32 -8.88 15.70 -91.45
CA ASN A 32 -8.51 16.85 -90.62
C ASN A 32 -9.46 18.02 -90.90
N THR A 33 -10.08 18.52 -89.84
CA THR A 33 -11.16 19.49 -89.92
C THR A 33 -10.88 20.64 -88.96
N THR A 34 -11.11 21.86 -89.41
CA THR A 34 -11.04 23.05 -88.57
C THR A 34 -12.43 23.64 -88.43
N TRP A 35 -12.84 23.90 -87.20
CA TRP A 35 -13.99 24.76 -86.88
C TRP A 35 -13.48 26.15 -86.54
N SER A 36 -13.83 27.12 -87.38
CA SER A 36 -13.41 28.51 -87.24
C SER A 36 -14.49 29.37 -86.59
N THR A 37 -14.14 30.57 -86.15
CA THR A 37 -15.13 31.55 -85.67
C THR A 37 -16.20 31.91 -86.71
N ALA A 38 -15.91 31.73 -88.01
CA ALA A 38 -16.88 31.91 -89.08
C ALA A 38 -17.96 30.82 -89.12
N ASP A 39 -17.69 29.66 -88.50
CA ASP A 39 -18.58 28.50 -88.40
C ASP A 39 -19.39 28.49 -87.08
N SER A 40 -19.05 29.41 -86.15
CA SER A 40 -19.62 29.49 -84.81
C SER A 40 -21.02 30.14 -84.80
N PRO A 41 -22.01 29.61 -84.07
CA PRO A 41 -21.92 28.38 -83.28
C PRO A 41 -21.94 27.13 -84.16
N VAL A 42 -21.08 26.16 -83.85
CA VAL A 42 -21.11 24.83 -84.48
C VAL A 42 -22.13 23.97 -83.75
N THR A 43 -23.16 23.47 -84.43
CA THR A 43 -24.17 22.61 -83.79
C THR A 43 -23.93 21.14 -84.10
N VAL A 44 -23.54 20.36 -83.10
CA VAL A 44 -23.41 18.89 -83.20
C VAL A 44 -24.77 18.27 -82.90
N SER A 45 -25.53 17.91 -83.94
CA SER A 45 -26.94 17.50 -83.78
C SER A 45 -27.13 16.02 -83.44
N GLU A 46 -26.14 15.19 -83.76
CA GLU A 46 -26.06 13.78 -83.40
C GLU A 46 -24.67 13.47 -82.82
N SER A 47 -24.48 12.30 -82.20
CA SER A 47 -23.15 11.95 -81.70
C SER A 47 -22.19 11.69 -82.85
N ILE A 48 -20.99 12.26 -82.79
CA ILE A 48 -19.99 12.17 -83.86
C ILE A 48 -18.64 11.69 -83.33
N THR A 49 -17.86 11.03 -84.19
CA THR A 49 -16.53 10.54 -83.89
C THR A 49 -15.47 11.28 -84.70
N VAL A 50 -14.43 11.77 -84.02
CA VAL A 50 -13.16 12.13 -84.67
C VAL A 50 -12.36 10.86 -84.83
N LEU A 51 -12.33 10.31 -86.05
CA LEU A 51 -11.76 8.99 -86.32
C LEU A 51 -10.25 8.93 -86.04
N SER A 52 -9.75 7.71 -85.81
CA SER A 52 -8.31 7.48 -85.64
C SER A 52 -7.47 8.04 -86.79
N GLY A 53 -6.40 8.77 -86.46
CA GLY A 53 -5.51 9.42 -87.42
C GLY A 53 -6.00 10.79 -87.95
N VAL A 54 -7.14 11.26 -87.47
CA VAL A 54 -7.74 12.56 -87.84
C VAL A 54 -7.62 13.56 -86.69
N THR A 55 -7.43 14.83 -87.00
CA THR A 55 -7.46 15.92 -86.02
C THR A 55 -8.63 16.87 -86.26
N LEU A 56 -9.42 17.13 -85.22
CA LEU A 56 -10.36 18.24 -85.15
C LEU A 56 -9.68 19.42 -84.44
N THR A 57 -9.50 20.52 -85.16
CA THR A 57 -8.98 21.78 -84.62
C THR A 57 -10.13 22.75 -84.42
N ILE A 58 -10.26 23.32 -83.23
CA ILE A 58 -11.26 24.35 -82.92
C ILE A 58 -10.53 25.64 -82.63
N GLU A 59 -10.82 26.69 -83.41
CA GLU A 59 -10.19 28.00 -83.24
C GLU A 59 -10.69 28.72 -81.96
N PRO A 60 -9.88 29.60 -81.36
CA PRO A 60 -10.31 30.44 -80.24
C PRO A 60 -11.63 31.19 -80.52
N GLY A 61 -12.50 31.28 -79.52
CA GLY A 61 -13.79 31.98 -79.60
C GLY A 61 -14.94 31.19 -80.25
N VAL A 62 -14.73 29.93 -80.63
CA VAL A 62 -15.80 29.07 -81.17
C VAL A 62 -16.71 28.55 -80.05
N THR A 63 -18.02 28.61 -80.28
CA THR A 63 -19.05 27.96 -79.46
C THR A 63 -19.55 26.71 -80.18
N VAL A 64 -19.54 25.57 -79.49
CA VAL A 64 -20.06 24.29 -79.94
C VAL A 64 -21.34 23.99 -79.15
N HIS A 65 -22.48 24.00 -79.83
CA HIS A 65 -23.77 23.61 -79.31
C HIS A 65 -23.96 22.10 -79.51
N MET A 66 -24.04 21.37 -78.40
CA MET A 66 -24.27 19.93 -78.39
C MET A 66 -25.78 19.67 -78.33
N GLY A 67 -26.31 18.94 -79.32
CA GLY A 67 -27.72 18.54 -79.38
C GLY A 67 -28.10 17.57 -78.26
N SER A 68 -29.40 17.45 -77.98
CA SER A 68 -29.89 16.62 -76.88
C SER A 68 -29.37 15.17 -76.96
N GLY A 69 -28.71 14.70 -75.89
CA GLY A 69 -28.10 13.37 -75.80
C GLY A 69 -26.87 13.13 -76.69
N SER A 70 -26.41 14.10 -77.48
CA SER A 70 -25.26 13.97 -78.36
C SER A 70 -23.94 13.90 -77.59
N SER A 71 -22.95 13.19 -78.14
CA SER A 71 -21.59 13.08 -77.60
C SER A 71 -20.55 13.29 -78.69
N LEU A 72 -19.36 13.73 -78.30
CA LEU A 72 -18.20 13.87 -79.18
C LEU A 72 -17.17 12.79 -78.82
N PHE A 73 -17.04 11.77 -79.64
CA PHE A 73 -16.07 10.69 -79.44
C PHE A 73 -14.74 11.05 -80.11
N ILE A 74 -13.62 10.92 -79.39
CA ILE A 74 -12.27 11.25 -79.86
C ILE A 74 -11.44 9.97 -79.93
N GLU A 75 -11.35 9.38 -81.13
CA GLU A 75 -10.40 8.30 -81.46
C GLU A 75 -9.10 8.84 -82.10
N GLY A 76 -9.19 10.02 -82.72
CA GLY A 76 -8.09 10.82 -83.25
C GLY A 76 -7.61 11.90 -82.27
N GLY A 77 -7.39 13.12 -82.75
CA GLY A 77 -6.93 14.28 -81.97
C GLY A 77 -7.96 15.40 -81.90
N LEU A 78 -8.08 16.05 -80.73
CA LEU A 78 -8.89 17.25 -80.52
C LEU A 78 -7.99 18.41 -80.07
N VAL A 79 -7.76 19.39 -80.94
CA VAL A 79 -7.00 20.61 -80.62
C VAL A 79 -7.97 21.73 -80.33
N ALA A 80 -8.32 21.91 -79.06
CA ALA A 80 -9.11 23.03 -78.54
C ALA A 80 -8.22 23.92 -77.66
N ALA A 81 -7.56 24.88 -78.30
CA ALA A 81 -6.65 25.83 -77.64
C ALA A 81 -7.18 27.25 -77.82
N GLY A 82 -8.00 27.71 -76.88
CA GLY A 82 -8.54 29.07 -76.83
C GLY A 82 -7.51 30.09 -76.31
N THR A 83 -7.99 31.28 -75.97
CA THR A 83 -7.20 32.30 -75.26
C THR A 83 -7.96 32.84 -74.06
N GLY A 84 -7.30 33.60 -73.19
CA GLY A 84 -7.93 34.26 -72.04
C GLY A 84 -9.12 35.15 -72.39
N THR A 85 -9.13 35.75 -73.60
CA THR A 85 -10.22 36.59 -74.10
C THR A 85 -11.21 35.84 -74.99
N ASP A 86 -10.74 34.83 -75.73
CA ASP A 86 -11.52 34.12 -76.74
C ASP A 86 -11.55 32.62 -76.41
N ARG A 87 -12.32 32.28 -75.38
CA ARG A 87 -12.48 30.90 -74.90
C ARG A 87 -13.32 30.08 -75.88
N ILE A 88 -12.99 28.79 -75.99
CA ILE A 88 -13.82 27.82 -76.72
C ILE A 88 -14.90 27.32 -75.78
N THR A 89 -16.17 27.26 -76.21
CA THR A 89 -17.29 26.86 -75.34
C THR A 89 -18.04 25.67 -75.89
N PHE A 90 -18.06 24.53 -75.18
CA PHE A 90 -18.97 23.42 -75.40
C PHE A 90 -20.17 23.55 -74.47
N THR A 91 -21.37 23.72 -75.02
CA THR A 91 -22.59 23.97 -74.24
C THR A 91 -23.82 23.30 -74.89
N SER A 92 -24.96 23.36 -74.20
CA SER A 92 -26.22 22.81 -74.69
C SER A 92 -26.75 23.57 -75.92
N ALA A 93 -27.34 22.85 -76.87
CA ALA A 93 -28.10 23.44 -77.97
C ALA A 93 -29.53 23.89 -77.55
N GLU A 94 -29.98 23.51 -76.35
CA GLU A 94 -31.32 23.82 -75.86
C GLU A 94 -31.48 25.31 -75.54
N ALA A 95 -32.72 25.82 -75.69
CA ALA A 95 -33.02 27.23 -75.41
C ALA A 95 -32.84 27.60 -73.93
N THR A 96 -32.95 26.62 -73.04
CA THR A 96 -32.72 26.75 -71.60
C THR A 96 -31.76 25.64 -71.15
N PRO A 97 -30.43 25.89 -71.22
CA PRO A 97 -29.43 24.90 -70.87
C PRO A 97 -29.66 24.32 -69.47
N SER A 98 -29.69 23.00 -69.37
CA SER A 98 -29.87 22.24 -68.14
C SER A 98 -28.79 21.16 -68.01
N PRO A 99 -28.33 20.85 -66.79
CA PRO A 99 -27.37 19.77 -66.57
C PRO A 99 -27.83 18.46 -67.21
N GLY A 100 -27.01 17.88 -68.08
CA GLY A 100 -27.28 16.61 -68.75
C GLY A 100 -28.05 16.73 -70.07
N ASP A 101 -28.21 17.93 -70.63
CA ASP A 101 -28.80 18.12 -71.95
C ASP A 101 -28.07 17.30 -73.02
N TRP A 102 -26.76 17.19 -72.93
CA TRP A 102 -25.92 16.39 -73.84
C TRP A 102 -25.04 15.39 -73.08
N GLY A 103 -24.45 14.45 -73.81
CA GLY A 103 -23.61 13.38 -73.27
C GLY A 103 -22.23 13.86 -72.85
N SER A 104 -21.17 13.41 -73.53
CA SER A 104 -19.78 13.65 -73.12
C SER A 104 -18.86 13.93 -74.30
N ILE A 105 -17.72 14.56 -74.02
CA ILE A 105 -16.54 14.49 -74.88
C ILE A 105 -15.72 13.28 -74.38
N GLU A 106 -15.72 12.20 -75.17
CA GLU A 106 -15.20 10.89 -74.77
C GLU A 106 -13.89 10.58 -75.49
N PHE A 107 -12.78 10.50 -74.75
CA PHE A 107 -11.48 10.10 -75.28
C PHE A 107 -11.32 8.59 -75.25
N SER A 108 -10.96 8.01 -76.40
CA SER A 108 -10.73 6.56 -76.58
C SER A 108 -9.47 6.23 -77.38
N ASN A 109 -8.75 7.24 -77.84
CA ASN A 109 -7.45 7.08 -78.48
C ASN A 109 -6.44 6.42 -77.53
N THR A 110 -5.73 5.38 -77.95
CA THR A 110 -4.75 4.65 -77.12
C THR A 110 -3.31 5.16 -77.27
N GLY A 111 -3.10 6.23 -78.03
CA GLY A 111 -1.82 6.88 -78.23
C GLY A 111 -1.96 8.40 -78.39
N SER A 112 -0.84 9.12 -78.29
CA SER A 112 -0.81 10.58 -78.43
C SER A 112 -1.24 10.99 -79.84
N ALA A 113 -2.39 11.64 -79.95
CA ALA A 113 -2.92 12.18 -81.20
C ALA A 113 -2.81 13.72 -81.27
N GLY A 114 -2.04 14.32 -80.34
CA GLY A 114 -1.85 15.77 -80.26
C GLY A 114 -3.04 16.55 -79.69
N SER A 115 -3.93 15.91 -78.94
CA SER A 115 -5.07 16.59 -78.32
C SER A 115 -4.63 17.63 -77.28
N VAL A 116 -5.34 18.75 -77.22
CA VAL A 116 -5.13 19.88 -76.31
C VAL A 116 -6.48 20.40 -75.86
N ILE A 117 -6.63 20.64 -74.55
CA ILE A 117 -7.75 21.38 -73.97
C ILE A 117 -7.15 22.53 -73.17
N ASP A 118 -7.16 23.73 -73.73
CA ASP A 118 -6.65 24.94 -73.09
C ASP A 118 -7.63 26.10 -73.31
N HIS A 119 -7.94 26.87 -72.26
CA HIS A 119 -8.92 27.96 -72.32
C HIS A 119 -10.30 27.54 -72.84
N VAL A 120 -10.79 26.38 -72.39
CA VAL A 120 -12.09 25.82 -72.79
C VAL A 120 -13.13 25.98 -71.67
N VAL A 121 -14.38 26.19 -72.03
CA VAL A 121 -15.55 26.08 -71.14
C VAL A 121 -16.35 24.86 -71.59
N VAL A 122 -16.65 23.94 -70.67
CA VAL A 122 -17.53 22.79 -70.93
C VAL A 122 -18.65 22.83 -69.89
N GLU A 123 -19.90 22.85 -70.36
CA GLU A 123 -21.05 23.02 -69.48
C GLU A 123 -22.30 22.25 -69.93
N TYR A 124 -23.18 21.96 -68.97
CA TYR A 124 -24.50 21.33 -69.18
C TYR A 124 -24.47 19.90 -69.76
N GLY A 125 -23.31 19.25 -69.76
CA GLY A 125 -23.14 17.87 -70.23
C GLY A 125 -23.31 16.81 -69.14
N ALA A 126 -22.76 15.62 -69.40
CA ALA A 126 -22.81 14.41 -68.57
C ALA A 126 -24.20 13.74 -68.45
N GLY A 127 -25.07 13.89 -69.46
CA GLY A 127 -26.42 13.30 -69.47
C GLY A 127 -26.52 11.83 -69.89
N GLY A 128 -25.40 11.21 -70.28
CA GLY A 128 -25.34 9.83 -70.76
C GLY A 128 -24.94 8.81 -69.69
N ASN A 129 -24.66 7.57 -70.11
CA ASN A 129 -24.10 6.52 -69.23
C ASN A 129 -22.64 6.81 -68.81
N ARG A 130 -22.02 7.83 -69.41
CA ARG A 130 -20.70 8.34 -69.05
C ARG A 130 -20.88 9.45 -68.03
N THR A 131 -20.32 9.25 -66.85
CA THR A 131 -20.61 10.08 -65.68
C THR A 131 -19.80 11.39 -65.63
N GLY A 132 -19.29 11.92 -66.76
CA GLY A 132 -18.50 13.15 -66.79
C GLY A 132 -18.64 13.92 -68.11
N MET A 133 -18.50 15.26 -68.09
CA MET A 133 -18.54 16.06 -69.34
C MET A 133 -17.33 15.79 -70.21
N ILE A 134 -16.16 15.61 -69.60
CA ILE A 134 -15.02 14.92 -70.20
C ILE A 134 -14.96 13.51 -69.61
N PHE A 135 -14.87 12.50 -70.47
CA PHE A 135 -14.77 11.11 -70.06
C PHE A 135 -13.62 10.40 -70.77
N TYR A 136 -12.76 9.71 -70.01
CA TYR A 136 -11.75 8.83 -70.58
C TYR A 136 -12.23 7.38 -70.55
N THR A 137 -12.14 6.67 -71.66
CA THR A 137 -12.33 5.22 -71.66
C THR A 137 -11.12 4.52 -71.05
N THR A 138 -11.31 3.30 -70.54
CA THR A 138 -10.22 2.51 -69.98
C THR A 138 -9.14 2.26 -71.03
N GLY A 139 -7.92 2.74 -70.79
CA GLY A 139 -6.79 2.64 -71.70
C GLY A 139 -6.63 3.81 -72.68
N ALA A 140 -7.46 4.85 -72.57
CA ALA A 140 -7.30 6.08 -73.34
C ALA A 140 -6.04 6.85 -72.92
N PHE A 141 -5.37 7.46 -73.89
CA PHE A 141 -4.23 8.33 -73.70
C PHE A 141 -4.69 9.65 -73.06
N SER A 142 -4.03 10.05 -71.98
CA SER A 142 -4.39 11.25 -71.22
C SER A 142 -4.19 12.53 -72.03
N VAL A 143 -5.11 13.49 -71.89
CA VAL A 143 -5.00 14.84 -72.43
C VAL A 143 -4.86 15.82 -71.28
N ASN A 144 -3.81 16.63 -71.31
CA ASN A 144 -3.62 17.67 -70.31
C ASN A 144 -4.64 18.78 -70.52
N ILE A 145 -5.12 19.34 -69.41
CA ILE A 145 -6.14 20.38 -69.37
C ILE A 145 -5.54 21.58 -68.67
N SER A 146 -5.64 22.76 -69.28
CA SER A 146 -5.16 24.00 -68.66
C SER A 146 -6.15 25.15 -68.85
N ASN A 147 -6.16 26.11 -67.92
CA ASN A 147 -6.93 27.37 -68.02
C ASN A 147 -8.42 27.17 -68.32
N SER A 148 -9.04 26.04 -67.95
CA SER A 148 -10.35 25.59 -68.44
C SER A 148 -11.43 25.58 -67.36
N THR A 149 -12.71 25.67 -67.73
CA THR A 149 -13.85 25.72 -66.80
C THR A 149 -14.83 24.57 -67.09
N PHE A 150 -15.21 23.81 -66.07
CA PHE A 150 -16.16 22.70 -66.13
C PHE A 150 -17.29 22.95 -65.13
N ARG A 151 -18.51 23.22 -65.63
CA ARG A 151 -19.63 23.60 -64.74
C ARG A 151 -20.99 23.06 -65.14
N ASN A 152 -21.90 23.02 -64.18
CA ASN A 152 -23.32 22.65 -64.42
C ASN A 152 -23.49 21.27 -65.06
N SER A 153 -22.64 20.29 -64.73
CA SER A 153 -22.80 18.91 -65.22
C SER A 153 -23.90 18.15 -64.46
N ALA A 154 -24.53 17.18 -65.13
CA ALA A 154 -25.50 16.29 -64.49
C ALA A 154 -24.88 15.29 -63.49
N VAL A 155 -23.57 14.99 -63.63
CA VAL A 155 -22.89 14.02 -62.78
C VAL A 155 -21.50 14.52 -62.36
N HIS A 156 -20.46 14.42 -63.17
CA HIS A 156 -19.12 14.93 -62.79
C HIS A 156 -18.61 15.95 -63.81
N GLY A 157 -17.77 16.88 -63.35
CA GLY A 157 -17.06 17.78 -64.26
C GLY A 157 -16.20 16.98 -65.23
N ILE A 158 -15.33 16.14 -64.68
CA ILE A 158 -14.47 15.22 -65.43
C ILE A 158 -14.42 13.83 -64.79
N ASN A 159 -14.36 12.79 -65.62
CA ASN A 159 -14.11 11.41 -65.20
C ASN A 159 -12.83 10.86 -65.86
N LEU A 160 -11.79 10.65 -65.05
CA LEU A 160 -10.43 10.26 -65.47
C LEU A 160 -10.22 8.75 -65.53
N ARG A 161 -11.25 7.95 -65.81
CA ARG A 161 -11.20 6.48 -65.73
C ARG A 161 -9.96 5.89 -66.44
N ALA A 162 -9.00 5.46 -65.63
CA ALA A 162 -7.69 4.92 -66.03
C ALA A 162 -6.82 5.83 -66.93
N SER A 163 -6.94 7.16 -66.82
CA SER A 163 -6.08 8.15 -67.47
C SER A 163 -5.44 9.08 -66.44
N SER A 164 -4.19 9.49 -66.64
CA SER A 164 -3.43 10.29 -65.67
C SER A 164 -3.02 11.65 -66.26
N PRO A 165 -3.97 12.56 -66.51
CA PRO A 165 -3.66 13.87 -67.06
C PRO A 165 -3.08 14.81 -66.01
N VAL A 166 -2.44 15.88 -66.50
CA VAL A 166 -2.14 17.08 -65.72
C VAL A 166 -3.25 18.10 -65.96
N ILE A 167 -3.87 18.58 -64.88
CA ILE A 167 -4.91 19.61 -64.86
C ILE A 167 -4.33 20.83 -64.14
N THR A 168 -4.20 21.97 -64.82
CA THR A 168 -3.69 23.20 -64.21
C THR A 168 -4.59 24.41 -64.44
N ASP A 169 -4.56 25.39 -63.54
CA ASP A 169 -5.17 26.71 -63.73
C ASP A 169 -6.67 26.65 -64.11
N SER A 170 -7.39 25.62 -63.66
CA SER A 170 -8.72 25.28 -64.14
C SER A 170 -9.77 25.38 -63.03
N GLU A 171 -11.05 25.47 -63.42
CA GLU A 171 -12.18 25.64 -62.51
C GLU A 171 -13.20 24.51 -62.68
N PHE A 172 -13.61 23.89 -61.58
CA PHE A 172 -14.65 22.85 -61.52
C PHE A 172 -15.74 23.28 -60.55
N THR A 173 -16.86 23.79 -61.05
CA THR A 173 -17.88 24.41 -60.20
C THR A 173 -19.32 24.03 -60.51
N GLN A 174 -20.20 23.99 -59.49
CA GLN A 174 -21.65 23.78 -59.67
C GLN A 174 -21.99 22.47 -60.41
N ASN A 175 -21.24 21.40 -60.19
CA ASN A 175 -21.52 20.09 -60.77
C ASN A 175 -22.38 19.25 -59.82
N ASN A 176 -23.33 18.48 -60.33
CA ASN A 176 -24.22 17.62 -59.53
C ASN A 176 -23.54 16.34 -58.96
N GLY A 177 -22.21 16.32 -58.87
CA GLY A 177 -21.44 15.21 -58.33
C GLY A 177 -20.05 15.67 -57.93
N TYR A 178 -18.99 15.02 -58.44
CA TYR A 178 -17.62 15.47 -58.20
C TYR A 178 -17.16 16.49 -59.25
N GLY A 179 -16.34 17.45 -58.84
CA GLY A 179 -15.58 18.26 -59.79
C GLY A 179 -14.66 17.38 -60.64
N ILE A 180 -13.80 16.61 -59.95
CA ILE A 180 -12.86 15.67 -60.55
C ILE A 180 -13.09 14.27 -59.96
N PHE A 181 -13.55 13.35 -60.79
CA PHE A 181 -13.86 11.97 -60.41
C PHE A 181 -12.91 10.97 -61.05
N THR A 182 -12.51 9.95 -60.29
CA THR A 182 -11.94 8.72 -60.85
C THR A 182 -12.09 7.55 -59.89
N ASP A 183 -12.26 6.36 -60.47
CA ASP A 183 -12.30 5.06 -59.78
C ASP A 183 -11.05 4.20 -60.09
N LEU A 184 -10.23 4.59 -61.06
CA LEU A 184 -9.17 3.75 -61.64
C LEU A 184 -7.90 4.51 -62.08
N SER A 185 -7.86 5.85 -61.98
CA SER A 185 -6.64 6.61 -62.34
C SER A 185 -5.58 6.48 -61.27
N LEU A 186 -4.35 6.15 -61.68
CA LEU A 186 -3.26 5.97 -60.74
C LEU A 186 -2.54 7.29 -60.43
N ASN A 187 -2.11 8.11 -61.41
CA ASN A 187 -1.17 9.21 -61.14
C ASN A 187 -1.55 10.56 -61.80
N PHE A 188 -2.76 11.08 -61.58
CA PHE A 188 -3.16 12.39 -62.14
C PHE A 188 -2.65 13.57 -61.29
N THR A 189 -2.51 14.74 -61.92
CA THR A 189 -2.08 15.98 -61.24
C THR A 189 -3.17 17.04 -61.34
N VAL A 190 -3.46 17.73 -60.22
CA VAL A 190 -4.32 18.92 -60.16
C VAL A 190 -3.54 20.03 -59.48
N GLN A 191 -3.28 21.12 -60.20
CA GLN A 191 -2.47 22.23 -59.71
C GLN A 191 -3.11 23.59 -59.99
N ASN A 192 -2.91 24.59 -59.12
CA ASN A 192 -3.35 25.98 -59.33
C ASN A 192 -4.83 26.12 -59.72
N SER A 193 -5.68 25.19 -59.32
CA SER A 193 -7.06 25.08 -59.79
C SER A 193 -8.07 25.38 -58.68
N SER A 194 -9.30 25.73 -59.05
CA SER A 194 -10.41 25.93 -58.13
C SER A 194 -11.46 24.83 -58.29
N VAL A 195 -11.90 24.24 -57.18
CA VAL A 195 -12.93 23.18 -57.16
C VAL A 195 -13.98 23.54 -56.12
N SER A 196 -15.16 24.00 -56.56
CA SER A 196 -16.14 24.59 -55.64
C SER A 196 -17.60 24.23 -55.91
N ASN A 197 -18.44 24.24 -54.88
CA ASN A 197 -19.90 24.09 -55.02
C ASN A 197 -20.34 22.84 -55.81
N ASN A 198 -19.66 21.70 -55.67
CA ASN A 198 -20.05 20.45 -56.31
C ASN A 198 -20.87 19.59 -55.33
N SER A 199 -21.96 18.97 -55.77
CA SER A 199 -22.97 18.42 -54.85
C SER A 199 -22.62 17.06 -54.21
N VAL A 200 -21.49 16.46 -54.55
CA VAL A 200 -20.99 15.22 -53.89
C VAL A 200 -19.59 15.41 -53.34
N GLY A 201 -18.68 16.06 -54.07
CA GLY A 201 -17.35 16.38 -53.55
C GLY A 201 -16.46 17.12 -54.55
N GLY A 202 -15.28 17.55 -54.12
CA GLY A 202 -14.33 18.21 -55.00
C GLY A 202 -13.57 17.21 -55.86
N ILE A 203 -12.63 16.50 -55.22
CA ILE A 203 -11.70 15.58 -55.89
C ILE A 203 -11.81 14.19 -55.25
N ARG A 204 -11.94 13.14 -56.07
CA ARG A 204 -11.86 11.74 -55.61
C ARG A 204 -10.56 11.08 -56.06
N VAL A 205 -9.85 10.46 -55.12
CA VAL A 205 -8.60 9.73 -55.32
C VAL A 205 -8.84 8.24 -55.07
N PRO A 206 -8.70 7.36 -56.07
CA PRO A 206 -9.03 5.95 -55.95
C PRO A 206 -7.89 5.14 -55.28
N ILE A 207 -8.17 3.87 -55.02
CA ILE A 207 -7.21 2.89 -54.49
C ILE A 207 -5.91 2.85 -55.30
N ASN A 208 -4.76 2.82 -54.60
CA ASN A 208 -3.40 2.80 -55.18
C ASN A 208 -3.02 4.01 -56.05
N SER A 209 -3.78 5.12 -55.97
CA SER A 209 -3.44 6.33 -56.70
C SER A 209 -2.35 7.15 -55.99
N GLU A 210 -1.33 7.59 -56.72
CA GLU A 210 -0.28 8.52 -56.28
C GLU A 210 -0.52 9.93 -56.88
N ALA A 211 -1.79 10.37 -56.89
CA ALA A 211 -2.17 11.67 -57.44
C ALA A 211 -1.44 12.83 -56.75
N THR A 212 -1.11 13.88 -57.50
CA THR A 212 -0.55 15.12 -56.95
C THR A 212 -1.62 16.21 -56.98
N ILE A 213 -1.97 16.75 -55.82
CA ILE A 213 -2.97 17.79 -55.64
C ILE A 213 -2.29 18.94 -54.91
N SER A 214 -1.93 20.00 -55.62
CA SER A 214 -1.22 21.12 -55.01
C SER A 214 -1.70 22.51 -55.43
N ASP A 215 -1.54 23.49 -54.56
CA ASP A 215 -1.78 24.90 -54.88
C ASP A 215 -3.24 25.18 -55.33
N ASN A 216 -4.20 24.35 -54.90
CA ASN A 216 -5.60 24.48 -55.30
C ASN A 216 -6.45 25.19 -54.23
N VAL A 217 -7.57 25.77 -54.65
CA VAL A 217 -8.64 26.22 -53.77
C VAL A 217 -9.81 25.23 -53.88
N ILE A 218 -10.13 24.54 -52.79
CA ILE A 218 -11.15 23.50 -52.72
C ILE A 218 -12.16 23.90 -51.63
N GLU A 219 -13.33 24.37 -52.05
CA GLU A 219 -14.27 25.03 -51.13
C GLU A 219 -15.74 24.72 -51.39
N LEU A 220 -16.58 24.80 -50.35
CA LEU A 220 -18.04 24.67 -50.49
C LEU A 220 -18.49 23.35 -51.12
N ASN A 221 -17.78 22.24 -50.87
CA ASN A 221 -18.18 20.90 -51.28
C ASN A 221 -18.57 20.05 -50.04
N PRO A 222 -19.43 19.02 -50.15
CA PRO A 222 -19.66 18.08 -49.04
C PRO A 222 -18.39 17.34 -48.60
N VAL A 223 -17.53 16.97 -49.55
CA VAL A 223 -16.18 16.47 -49.26
C VAL A 223 -15.20 17.18 -50.19
N GLY A 224 -14.23 17.90 -49.65
CA GLY A 224 -13.20 18.56 -50.45
C GLY A 224 -12.38 17.54 -51.24
N ILE A 225 -11.70 16.64 -50.53
CA ILE A 225 -10.93 15.53 -51.11
C ILE A 225 -11.34 14.21 -50.47
N LEU A 226 -11.77 13.24 -51.28
CA LEU A 226 -12.05 11.86 -50.86
C LEU A 226 -10.91 10.94 -51.31
N ILE A 227 -10.27 10.24 -50.37
CA ILE A 227 -9.24 9.23 -50.60
C ILE A 227 -9.84 7.84 -50.33
N ASP A 228 -9.97 7.02 -51.37
CA ASP A 228 -10.44 5.63 -51.26
C ASP A 228 -9.37 4.73 -50.60
N ASN A 229 -9.75 3.49 -50.27
CA ASN A 229 -8.93 2.51 -49.55
C ASN A 229 -7.51 2.38 -50.16
N GLY A 230 -6.48 2.78 -49.41
CA GLY A 230 -5.09 2.63 -49.82
C GLY A 230 -4.60 3.61 -50.88
N GLY A 231 -5.34 4.68 -51.19
CA GLY A 231 -4.82 5.81 -51.96
C GLY A 231 -3.63 6.48 -51.25
N ARG A 232 -2.67 6.98 -52.04
CA ARG A 232 -1.41 7.59 -51.56
C ARG A 232 -1.13 8.95 -52.23
N PRO A 233 -2.10 9.88 -52.31
CA PRO A 233 -1.86 11.17 -52.94
C PRO A 233 -0.81 12.00 -52.17
N ALA A 234 -0.19 12.92 -52.90
CA ALA A 234 0.50 14.08 -52.33
C ALA A 234 -0.43 15.29 -52.38
N ILE A 235 -0.89 15.75 -51.21
CA ILE A 235 -1.82 16.86 -51.02
C ILE A 235 -1.06 17.96 -50.29
N THR A 236 -0.62 19.00 -51.02
CA THR A 236 0.29 20.03 -50.48
C THR A 236 -0.08 21.43 -50.92
N ASN A 237 0.08 22.44 -50.06
CA ASN A 237 -0.17 23.87 -50.40
C ASN A 237 -1.60 24.18 -50.89
N ASN A 238 -2.60 23.38 -50.52
CA ASN A 238 -3.99 23.65 -50.90
C ASN A 238 -4.71 24.50 -49.84
N GLN A 239 -5.66 25.31 -50.28
CA GLN A 239 -6.69 25.90 -49.43
C GLN A 239 -7.92 25.00 -49.47
N ILE A 240 -8.16 24.24 -48.40
CA ILE A 240 -9.27 23.30 -48.25
C ILE A 240 -10.22 23.89 -47.21
N ILE A 241 -11.12 24.76 -47.67
CA ILE A 241 -11.85 25.68 -46.80
C ILE A 241 -13.36 25.57 -46.99
N ASP A 242 -14.14 25.80 -45.94
CA ASP A 242 -15.60 25.87 -46.02
C ASP A 242 -16.29 24.66 -46.69
N ASN A 243 -15.73 23.45 -46.57
CA ASN A 243 -16.38 22.19 -46.97
C ASN A 243 -17.17 21.60 -45.78
N GLU A 244 -18.03 20.59 -45.98
CA GLU A 244 -18.54 19.83 -44.81
C GLU A 244 -17.41 19.01 -44.20
N VAL A 245 -16.71 18.24 -45.04
CA VAL A 245 -15.45 17.57 -44.67
C VAL A 245 -14.32 18.02 -45.61
N GLY A 246 -13.21 18.50 -45.05
CA GLY A 246 -12.04 18.92 -45.82
C GLY A 246 -11.40 17.75 -46.56
N ILE A 247 -10.80 16.83 -45.82
CA ILE A 247 -10.22 15.58 -46.34
C ILE A 247 -10.87 14.38 -45.66
N ARG A 248 -11.36 13.43 -46.45
CA ARG A 248 -11.89 12.14 -45.96
C ARG A 248 -11.05 11.00 -46.53
N ILE A 249 -10.55 10.11 -45.68
CA ILE A 249 -9.93 8.85 -46.10
C ILE A 249 -10.75 7.64 -45.62
N VAL A 250 -10.99 6.69 -46.52
CA VAL A 250 -11.76 5.47 -46.22
C VAL A 250 -10.92 4.48 -45.42
N GLU A 251 -9.67 4.23 -45.83
CA GLU A 251 -8.73 3.37 -45.10
C GLU A 251 -7.29 3.74 -45.50
N VAL A 252 -6.41 3.93 -44.51
CA VAL A 252 -4.99 4.20 -44.75
C VAL A 252 -4.28 2.89 -45.12
N GLY A 253 -3.61 2.87 -46.27
CA GLY A 253 -2.83 1.70 -46.72
C GLY A 253 -1.46 1.56 -46.05
N ALA A 254 -0.71 0.52 -46.41
CA ALA A 254 0.61 0.23 -45.85
C ALA A 254 1.66 1.36 -46.03
N THR A 255 1.54 2.16 -47.09
CA THR A 255 2.27 3.42 -47.26
C THR A 255 1.27 4.58 -47.23
N LYS A 256 1.60 5.64 -46.51
CA LYS A 256 0.65 6.71 -46.19
C LYS A 256 0.58 7.74 -47.31
N PRO A 257 -0.54 8.46 -47.49
CA PRO A 257 -0.55 9.70 -48.27
C PRO A 257 0.38 10.75 -47.64
N LEU A 258 0.87 11.69 -48.44
CA LEU A 258 1.55 12.89 -47.97
C LEU A 258 0.52 14.02 -47.89
N ILE A 259 0.23 14.51 -46.68
CA ILE A 259 -0.72 15.59 -46.44
C ILE A 259 -0.04 16.62 -45.54
N SER A 260 0.53 17.67 -46.13
CA SER A 260 1.27 18.71 -45.42
C SER A 260 1.05 20.07 -46.08
N ASP A 261 1.34 21.15 -45.37
CA ASP A 261 1.37 22.52 -45.91
C ASP A 261 0.03 23.02 -46.45
N ASN A 262 -1.08 22.37 -46.10
CA ASN A 262 -2.42 22.82 -46.49
C ASN A 262 -3.00 23.78 -45.44
N THR A 263 -3.84 24.70 -45.90
CA THR A 263 -4.76 25.47 -45.06
C THR A 263 -6.09 24.74 -45.03
N ILE A 264 -6.42 24.13 -43.90
CA ILE A 264 -7.66 23.39 -43.65
C ILE A 264 -8.45 24.18 -42.62
N SER A 265 -9.47 24.92 -43.05
CA SER A 265 -10.17 25.84 -42.14
C SER A 265 -11.63 26.07 -42.49
N GLY A 266 -12.47 26.19 -41.47
CA GLY A 266 -13.89 26.50 -41.66
C GLY A 266 -14.70 25.29 -42.15
N ASN A 267 -14.13 24.08 -42.13
CA ASN A 267 -14.85 22.88 -42.53
C ASN A 267 -15.82 22.48 -41.41
N SER A 268 -17.10 22.30 -41.75
CA SER A 268 -18.17 22.33 -40.76
C SER A 268 -18.35 21.05 -39.92
N GLU A 269 -17.88 19.89 -40.40
CA GLU A 269 -17.86 18.63 -39.64
C GLU A 269 -16.44 18.20 -39.24
N PHE A 270 -15.53 18.10 -40.22
CA PHE A 270 -14.14 17.66 -40.01
C PHE A 270 -13.19 18.37 -40.97
N GLY A 271 -12.03 18.81 -40.47
CA GLY A 271 -10.89 19.17 -41.32
C GLY A 271 -10.27 17.92 -41.96
N ALA A 272 -10.03 16.89 -41.14
CA ALA A 272 -9.58 15.57 -41.60
C ALA A 272 -10.35 14.45 -40.91
N GLU A 273 -11.02 13.62 -41.71
CA GLU A 273 -11.78 12.46 -41.26
C GLU A 273 -11.12 11.16 -41.72
N ASN A 274 -10.76 10.30 -40.77
CA ASN A 274 -10.24 8.97 -41.03
C ASN A 274 -11.24 7.90 -40.59
N LEU A 275 -11.87 7.24 -41.57
CA LEU A 275 -12.85 6.18 -41.34
C LEU A 275 -12.20 4.81 -41.04
N GLY A 276 -10.88 4.70 -41.22
CA GLY A 276 -10.10 3.48 -40.98
C GLY A 276 -9.49 3.40 -39.58
N SER A 277 -8.76 2.31 -39.34
CA SER A 277 -8.10 2.07 -38.04
C SER A 277 -6.62 2.48 -38.00
N GLN A 278 -6.00 2.61 -39.15
CA GLN A 278 -4.59 2.97 -39.31
C GLN A 278 -4.40 4.49 -39.23
N ILE A 279 -3.31 4.94 -38.59
CA ILE A 279 -3.03 6.37 -38.37
C ILE A 279 -2.77 7.10 -39.69
N LEU A 280 -3.60 8.11 -39.98
CA LEU A 280 -3.39 9.08 -41.04
C LEU A 280 -2.41 10.16 -40.55
N ASP A 281 -1.34 10.41 -41.31
CA ASP A 281 -0.38 11.48 -40.99
C ASP A 281 -0.79 12.78 -41.70
N THR A 282 -1.10 13.81 -40.92
CA THR A 282 -1.54 15.15 -41.35
C THR A 282 -0.77 16.26 -40.64
N ARG A 283 0.46 15.99 -40.23
CA ARG A 283 1.32 17.00 -39.61
C ARG A 283 1.61 18.14 -40.58
N PHE A 284 1.97 19.29 -40.03
CA PHE A 284 2.31 20.51 -40.78
C PHE A 284 1.17 21.09 -41.62
N ASN A 285 -0.09 20.86 -41.24
CA ASN A 285 -1.24 21.59 -41.79
C ASN A 285 -1.73 22.66 -40.81
N PHE A 286 -2.29 23.77 -41.33
CA PHE A 286 -2.97 24.78 -40.54
C PHE A 286 -4.44 24.39 -40.41
N TRP A 287 -4.96 24.30 -39.18
CA TRP A 287 -6.32 23.80 -38.90
C TRP A 287 -7.34 24.91 -38.70
N GLY A 288 -7.11 26.10 -39.27
CA GLY A 288 -7.98 27.27 -39.05
C GLY A 288 -7.75 27.98 -37.71
N SER A 289 -6.95 27.40 -36.82
CA SER A 289 -6.51 28.03 -35.58
C SER A 289 -5.04 27.80 -35.29
N ALA A 290 -4.44 28.84 -34.70
CA ALA A 290 -3.18 28.83 -33.98
C ALA A 290 -3.05 27.69 -32.97
N LEU A 291 -4.13 27.38 -32.25
CA LEU A 291 -4.16 26.37 -31.20
C LEU A 291 -4.32 24.95 -31.75
N GLY A 292 -4.41 24.80 -33.07
CA GLY A 292 -4.48 23.51 -33.75
C GLY A 292 -5.90 22.95 -33.82
N PRO A 293 -6.05 21.68 -34.21
CA PRO A 293 -7.36 21.09 -34.43
C PRO A 293 -8.09 20.81 -33.11
N THR A 294 -9.41 20.83 -33.15
CA THR A 294 -10.25 20.41 -32.03
C THR A 294 -10.22 18.88 -31.89
N VAL A 295 -9.58 18.37 -30.83
CA VAL A 295 -9.50 16.94 -30.49
C VAL A 295 -9.20 16.75 -28.99
N ASN A 296 -9.64 15.63 -28.39
CA ASN A 296 -9.44 15.39 -26.95
C ASN A 296 -7.97 15.44 -26.50
N THR A 297 -7.04 15.05 -27.35
CA THR A 297 -5.59 15.10 -27.09
C THR A 297 -4.98 16.50 -27.28
N ASN A 298 -5.77 17.49 -27.71
CA ASN A 298 -5.44 18.90 -27.80
C ASN A 298 -6.56 19.73 -27.15
N PRO A 299 -6.70 19.72 -25.82
CA PRO A 299 -7.82 20.36 -25.12
C PRO A 299 -7.88 21.88 -25.30
N SER A 300 -6.80 22.51 -25.77
CA SER A 300 -6.75 23.92 -26.15
C SER A 300 -7.11 24.21 -27.59
N GLY A 301 -7.18 23.19 -28.46
CA GLY A 301 -7.44 23.38 -29.88
C GLY A 301 -8.87 23.80 -30.17
N ASP A 302 -9.02 24.85 -30.97
CA ASP A 302 -10.30 25.43 -31.41
C ASP A 302 -10.41 25.53 -32.94
N GLY A 303 -9.48 24.91 -33.67
CA GLY A 303 -9.55 24.76 -35.13
C GLY A 303 -10.49 23.66 -35.59
N ASP A 304 -10.44 23.34 -36.88
CA ASP A 304 -11.23 22.29 -37.51
C ASP A 304 -11.04 20.94 -36.78
N ARG A 305 -12.16 20.24 -36.57
CA ARG A 305 -12.18 18.96 -35.87
C ARG A 305 -11.46 17.88 -36.68
N ILE A 306 -10.77 16.96 -35.99
CA ILE A 306 -10.21 15.74 -36.59
C ILE A 306 -10.79 14.48 -35.94
N THR A 307 -10.63 13.33 -36.60
CA THR A 307 -10.99 12.04 -35.99
C THR A 307 -10.05 11.69 -34.84
N GLU A 308 -10.62 11.31 -33.70
CA GLU A 308 -9.85 10.94 -32.50
C GLU A 308 -9.03 9.65 -32.69
N ASN A 309 -7.84 9.61 -32.09
CA ASN A 309 -6.96 8.44 -31.97
C ASN A 309 -6.42 7.82 -33.27
N ASN A 310 -6.79 8.33 -34.45
CA ASN A 310 -6.32 7.79 -35.74
C ASN A 310 -5.91 8.87 -36.76
N VAL A 311 -5.76 10.12 -36.33
CA VAL A 311 -5.17 11.23 -37.12
C VAL A 311 -4.00 11.81 -36.33
N GLU A 312 -2.80 11.78 -36.92
CA GLU A 312 -1.60 12.42 -36.40
C GLU A 312 -1.53 13.85 -36.93
N TYR A 313 -1.46 14.82 -36.03
CA TYR A 313 -1.62 16.24 -36.34
C TYR A 313 -0.53 17.12 -35.72
N THR A 314 0.32 16.57 -34.85
CA THR A 314 1.37 17.35 -34.18
C THR A 314 2.76 17.06 -34.77
N PRO A 315 3.52 18.09 -35.18
CA PRO A 315 3.20 19.51 -35.04
C PRO A 315 2.21 20.00 -36.11
N TRP A 316 1.38 20.99 -35.79
CA TRP A 316 0.49 21.68 -36.73
C TRP A 316 0.98 23.09 -37.02
N ARG A 317 0.64 23.65 -38.19
CA ARG A 317 1.02 25.03 -38.51
C ARG A 317 0.19 26.02 -37.69
N PHE A 318 0.82 27.08 -37.17
CA PHE A 318 0.14 28.16 -36.43
C PHE A 318 -0.49 29.22 -37.35
N GLY A 319 0.02 29.35 -38.58
CA GLY A 319 -0.50 30.27 -39.58
C GLY A 319 -0.46 29.64 -40.97
N ALA A 320 -1.26 30.20 -41.88
CA ALA A 320 -1.38 29.73 -43.26
C ALA A 320 -0.13 29.99 -44.12
N ALA A 321 0.75 30.90 -43.69
CA ALA A 321 1.93 31.32 -44.43
C ALA A 321 3.16 31.37 -43.53
N ASP A 322 4.33 31.18 -44.14
CA ASP A 322 5.62 31.34 -43.47
C ASP A 322 5.91 32.83 -43.27
N LEU A 323 6.53 33.15 -42.13
CA LEU A 323 6.82 34.52 -41.76
C LEU A 323 8.26 34.89 -42.15
N PRO A 324 8.51 36.15 -42.55
CA PRO A 324 9.87 36.64 -42.79
C PRO A 324 10.76 36.46 -41.54
N VAL A 325 11.97 35.94 -41.76
CA VAL A 325 12.95 35.69 -40.70
C VAL A 325 13.93 36.86 -40.56
N THR A 326 14.05 37.39 -39.36
CA THR A 326 15.05 38.37 -38.93
C THR A 326 16.00 37.71 -37.94
N GLU A 327 17.27 37.56 -38.31
CA GLU A 327 18.29 37.04 -37.39
C GLU A 327 18.66 38.08 -36.31
N VAL A 328 18.71 37.63 -35.06
CA VAL A 328 19.11 38.41 -33.89
C VAL A 328 20.38 37.80 -33.30
N SER A 329 21.50 38.51 -33.45
CA SER A 329 22.82 38.03 -33.02
C SER A 329 23.58 39.02 -32.11
N SER A 330 22.92 40.09 -31.64
CA SER A 330 23.53 41.12 -30.80
C SER A 330 22.58 41.61 -29.70
N ASN A 331 23.14 41.97 -28.56
CA ASN A 331 22.40 42.50 -27.41
C ASN A 331 21.58 43.76 -27.76
N ILE A 332 20.44 43.90 -27.09
CA ILE A 332 19.54 45.05 -27.17
C ILE A 332 19.95 46.05 -26.08
N ASN A 333 20.53 47.18 -26.48
CA ASN A 333 21.05 48.21 -25.55
C ASN A 333 20.28 49.55 -25.63
N GLU A 334 19.23 49.60 -26.44
CA GLU A 334 18.27 50.69 -26.56
C GLU A 334 16.88 50.10 -26.76
N ASP A 335 15.83 50.90 -26.55
CA ASP A 335 14.46 50.43 -26.72
C ASP A 335 14.26 49.89 -28.15
N THR A 336 13.77 48.65 -28.24
CA THR A 336 13.66 47.90 -29.48
C THR A 336 12.28 47.28 -29.58
N THR A 337 11.67 47.36 -30.76
CA THR A 337 10.41 46.69 -31.07
C THR A 337 10.67 45.52 -32.03
N TRP A 338 10.10 44.37 -31.71
CA TRP A 338 9.93 43.24 -32.61
C TRP A 338 8.51 43.27 -33.15
N GLU A 339 8.41 43.46 -34.47
CA GLU A 339 7.16 43.75 -35.18
C GLU A 339 6.34 42.49 -35.46
N GLU A 340 5.02 42.64 -35.51
CA GLU A 340 4.09 41.56 -35.84
C GLU A 340 4.43 40.85 -37.17
N ASN A 341 3.94 39.62 -37.34
CA ASN A 341 4.11 38.82 -38.57
C ASN A 341 5.59 38.61 -38.98
N ASN A 342 6.51 38.59 -38.03
CA ASN A 342 7.91 38.27 -38.26
C ASN A 342 8.37 37.11 -37.35
N VAL A 343 9.36 36.35 -37.83
CA VAL A 343 10.17 35.45 -37.02
C VAL A 343 11.45 36.18 -36.61
N TYR A 344 11.71 36.30 -35.31
CA TYR A 344 12.99 36.74 -34.78
C TYR A 344 13.81 35.52 -34.34
N LEU A 345 14.81 35.16 -35.15
CA LEU A 345 15.68 34.00 -34.91
C LEU A 345 16.91 34.40 -34.09
N ILE A 346 16.90 34.04 -32.82
CA ILE A 346 18.00 34.25 -31.88
C ILE A 346 19.12 33.24 -32.17
N THR A 347 20.24 33.72 -32.72
CA THR A 347 21.40 32.87 -33.13
C THR A 347 22.57 32.92 -32.14
N SER A 348 22.57 33.85 -31.19
CA SER A 348 23.50 33.94 -30.06
C SER A 348 22.73 34.11 -28.74
N ASP A 349 23.38 34.00 -27.58
CA ASP A 349 22.72 34.47 -26.35
C ASP A 349 22.51 35.98 -26.43
N ILE A 350 21.29 36.45 -26.19
CA ILE A 350 20.91 37.87 -26.30
C ILE A 350 20.62 38.41 -24.92
N THR A 351 21.13 39.60 -24.62
CA THR A 351 20.78 40.36 -23.42
C THR A 351 20.00 41.62 -23.79
N VAL A 352 18.83 41.83 -23.19
CA VAL A 352 18.16 43.13 -23.09
C VAL A 352 18.81 43.87 -21.93
N GLY A 353 19.59 44.90 -22.24
CA GLY A 353 20.41 45.65 -21.28
C GLY A 353 19.58 46.44 -20.27
N THR A 354 20.20 46.75 -19.13
CA THR A 354 19.57 47.58 -18.09
C THR A 354 19.17 48.95 -18.64
N GLY A 355 17.92 49.34 -18.43
CA GLY A 355 17.37 50.60 -18.94
C GLY A 355 16.86 50.55 -20.38
N SER A 356 16.90 49.39 -21.03
CA SER A 356 16.31 49.15 -22.36
C SER A 356 15.03 48.32 -22.23
N THR A 357 14.09 48.57 -23.14
CA THR A 357 12.83 47.81 -23.26
C THR A 357 12.81 47.04 -24.56
N LEU A 358 12.53 45.74 -24.50
CA LEU A 358 12.16 44.93 -25.66
C LEU A 358 10.63 44.84 -25.71
N THR A 359 10.02 45.47 -26.70
CA THR A 359 8.59 45.34 -26.98
C THR A 359 8.39 44.30 -28.08
N ILE A 360 7.57 43.28 -27.84
CA ILE A 360 7.23 42.24 -28.81
C ILE A 360 5.74 42.41 -29.14
N GLU A 361 5.44 42.75 -30.39
CA GLU A 361 4.08 42.99 -30.84
C GLU A 361 3.29 41.65 -31.01
N PRO A 362 1.94 41.67 -30.92
CA PRO A 362 1.10 40.50 -31.14
C PRO A 362 1.40 39.77 -32.46
N GLY A 363 1.34 38.44 -32.46
CA GLY A 363 1.59 37.61 -33.65
C GLY A 363 3.06 37.45 -34.03
N THR A 364 3.99 37.95 -33.21
CA THR A 364 5.44 37.75 -33.39
C THR A 364 5.85 36.34 -32.96
N VAL A 365 6.75 35.72 -33.74
CA VAL A 365 7.38 34.44 -33.40
C VAL A 365 8.84 34.67 -33.04
N VAL A 366 9.27 34.24 -31.87
CA VAL A 366 10.66 34.27 -31.41
C VAL A 366 11.19 32.85 -31.42
N LYS A 367 12.19 32.60 -32.27
CA LYS A 367 12.84 31.29 -32.38
C LYS A 367 14.23 31.32 -31.82
N PHE A 368 14.65 30.22 -31.22
CA PHE A 368 15.98 30.08 -30.63
C PHE A 368 16.76 28.99 -31.36
N ALA A 369 17.95 29.34 -31.84
CA ALA A 369 18.92 28.35 -32.28
C ALA A 369 19.35 27.45 -31.11
N SER A 370 19.93 26.30 -31.45
CA SER A 370 20.25 25.29 -30.43
C SER A 370 21.09 25.84 -29.26
N GLY A 371 20.57 25.65 -28.05
CA GLY A 371 21.20 26.02 -26.79
C GLY A 371 21.25 27.52 -26.48
N ARG A 372 20.52 28.38 -27.21
CA ARG A 372 20.50 29.83 -26.96
C ARG A 372 19.56 30.24 -25.82
N SER A 373 19.83 31.40 -25.22
CA SER A 373 19.01 32.05 -24.20
C SER A 373 18.70 33.51 -24.52
N LEU A 374 17.58 34.02 -24.00
CA LEU A 374 17.25 35.46 -23.93
C LEU A 374 17.34 35.92 -22.47
N ASN A 375 18.24 36.84 -22.15
CA ASN A 375 18.43 37.39 -20.81
C ASN A 375 17.88 38.82 -20.75
N VAL A 376 16.87 39.06 -19.92
CA VAL A 376 16.18 40.35 -19.82
C VAL A 376 16.64 41.07 -18.55
N ALA A 377 17.74 41.82 -18.61
CA ALA A 377 18.23 42.66 -17.51
C ALA A 377 17.55 44.06 -17.47
N GLY A 378 16.94 44.47 -18.59
CA GLY A 378 16.01 45.59 -18.69
C GLY A 378 14.56 45.14 -18.51
N GLN A 379 13.69 45.50 -19.44
CA GLN A 379 12.27 45.15 -19.45
C GLN A 379 11.90 44.41 -20.75
N MET A 380 11.00 43.43 -20.66
CA MET A 380 10.35 42.83 -21.83
C MET A 380 8.83 43.01 -21.73
N ILE A 381 8.21 43.56 -22.77
CA ILE A 381 6.76 43.71 -22.90
C ILE A 381 6.32 42.84 -24.08
N ALA A 382 5.77 41.66 -23.80
CA ALA A 382 5.32 40.69 -24.78
C ALA A 382 3.83 40.41 -24.57
N ASN A 383 2.99 41.35 -25.01
CA ASN A 383 1.55 41.30 -24.79
C ASN A 383 0.84 40.97 -26.11
N GLY A 384 0.56 39.69 -26.33
CA GLY A 384 -0.21 39.20 -27.48
C GLY A 384 -1.71 39.42 -27.31
N THR A 385 -2.49 38.79 -28.19
CA THR A 385 -3.96 38.72 -28.08
C THR A 385 -4.43 37.28 -28.32
N GLU A 386 -5.68 36.95 -28.00
CA GLU A 386 -6.27 35.64 -28.30
C GLU A 386 -6.14 35.25 -29.78
N GLN A 387 -6.21 36.22 -30.71
CA GLN A 387 -6.10 35.97 -32.15
C GLN A 387 -4.65 36.02 -32.66
N GLN A 388 -3.77 36.75 -31.97
CA GLN A 388 -2.38 36.97 -32.37
C GLN A 388 -1.45 36.71 -31.18
N LEU A 389 -1.36 35.43 -30.82
CA LEU A 389 -0.47 34.94 -29.77
C LEU A 389 1.01 35.20 -30.12
N ILE A 390 1.84 35.40 -29.10
CA ILE A 390 3.30 35.48 -29.23
C ILE A 390 3.90 34.10 -28.96
N PHE A 391 4.85 33.65 -29.80
CA PHE A 391 5.51 32.35 -29.61
C PHE A 391 6.98 32.49 -29.24
N PHE A 392 7.44 31.65 -28.33
CA PHE A 392 8.85 31.41 -28.03
C PHE A 392 9.13 29.91 -28.22
N THR A 393 9.93 29.57 -29.23
CA THR A 393 10.10 28.16 -29.64
C THR A 393 11.46 27.86 -30.26
N SER A 394 11.72 26.61 -30.64
CA SER A 394 12.93 26.20 -31.34
C SER A 394 12.98 26.75 -32.76
N ASP A 395 14.19 26.99 -33.27
CA ASP A 395 14.46 27.14 -34.71
C ASP A 395 13.85 26.01 -35.56
N ARG A 396 13.93 24.76 -35.07
CA ARG A 396 13.37 23.52 -35.67
C ARG A 396 11.85 23.40 -35.67
N ASP A 397 11.14 24.39 -35.13
CA ASP A 397 9.69 24.35 -35.01
C ASP A 397 9.01 24.93 -36.25
N ASP A 398 9.08 24.21 -37.37
CA ASP A 398 8.61 24.69 -38.69
C ASP A 398 7.11 25.00 -38.71
N ALA A 399 6.37 24.35 -37.81
CA ALA A 399 4.97 24.61 -37.54
C ALA A 399 4.68 26.07 -37.16
N ILE A 400 5.61 26.78 -36.52
CA ILE A 400 5.37 28.14 -36.04
C ILE A 400 6.22 29.12 -36.84
N GLY A 401 5.61 29.91 -37.71
CA GLY A 401 6.31 30.92 -38.49
C GLY A 401 7.19 30.39 -39.64
N GLY A 402 7.20 29.08 -39.91
CA GLY A 402 7.90 28.46 -41.05
C GLY A 402 9.32 27.98 -40.75
N ASP A 403 9.95 27.31 -41.73
CA ASP A 403 11.31 26.76 -41.64
C ASP A 403 12.36 27.88 -41.52
N SER A 404 12.87 28.07 -40.30
CA SER A 404 13.75 29.20 -39.97
C SER A 404 15.23 28.85 -39.98
N ASN A 405 15.54 27.55 -39.93
CA ASN A 405 16.89 26.97 -39.99
C ASN A 405 17.23 26.47 -41.40
N GLY A 406 16.28 26.44 -42.32
CA GLY A 406 16.46 26.11 -43.74
C GLY A 406 16.73 24.64 -44.00
N ASP A 407 16.29 23.73 -43.12
CA ASP A 407 16.50 22.28 -43.27
C ASP A 407 15.23 21.50 -43.67
N GLY A 408 14.12 22.20 -43.92
CA GLY A 408 12.80 21.60 -44.08
C GLY A 408 12.46 20.69 -42.90
N ASP A 409 11.63 19.66 -43.13
CA ASP A 409 11.23 18.74 -42.04
C ASP A 409 12.34 17.76 -41.57
N ALA A 410 13.62 18.04 -41.88
CA ALA A 410 14.74 17.17 -41.51
C ALA A 410 14.94 17.10 -40.00
N THR A 411 14.61 18.18 -39.28
CA THR A 411 14.61 18.21 -37.83
C THR A 411 13.22 18.53 -37.30
N ILE A 412 12.90 18.02 -36.11
CA ILE A 412 11.63 18.26 -35.44
C ILE A 412 11.90 18.89 -34.08
N PRO A 413 11.03 19.78 -33.59
CA PRO A 413 11.27 20.45 -32.33
C PRO A 413 11.11 19.45 -31.18
N ALA A 414 11.98 19.57 -30.18
CA ALA A 414 11.95 18.69 -29.01
C ALA A 414 12.35 19.46 -27.74
N PRO A 415 11.97 18.99 -26.54
CA PRO A 415 12.48 19.53 -25.28
C PRO A 415 14.01 19.69 -25.28
N ASN A 416 14.53 20.73 -24.61
CA ASN A 416 15.98 21.05 -24.53
C ASN A 416 16.62 21.42 -25.88
N ASN A 417 15.85 21.90 -26.86
CA ASN A 417 16.44 22.43 -28.10
C ASN A 417 17.11 23.78 -27.86
N TRP A 418 16.49 24.64 -27.06
CA TRP A 418 17.02 25.93 -26.61
C TRP A 418 16.93 26.04 -25.08
N GLN A 419 17.64 26.99 -24.46
CA GLN A 419 17.83 26.98 -23.01
C GLN A 419 16.69 27.63 -22.24
N ARG A 420 16.59 28.97 -22.24
CA ARG A 420 15.63 29.71 -21.39
C ARG A 420 15.44 31.16 -21.80
N ILE A 421 14.32 31.72 -21.36
CA ILE A 421 14.08 33.15 -21.19
C ILE A 421 14.36 33.46 -19.71
N ASN A 422 15.35 34.29 -19.43
CA ASN A 422 15.74 34.68 -18.08
C ASN A 422 15.32 36.12 -17.78
N ILE A 423 14.32 36.32 -16.93
CA ILE A 423 13.87 37.64 -16.48
C ILE A 423 14.68 38.05 -15.24
N ILE A 424 15.56 39.04 -15.40
CA ILE A 424 16.51 39.51 -14.37
C ILE A 424 16.13 40.92 -13.91
N GLY A 425 15.56 41.74 -14.78
CA GLY A 425 15.05 43.07 -14.48
C GLY A 425 13.55 43.07 -14.14
N THR A 426 13.12 43.99 -13.29
CA THR A 426 11.72 44.17 -12.89
C THR A 426 10.88 44.85 -13.97
N GLY A 427 9.58 44.58 -13.98
CA GLY A 427 8.61 45.29 -14.82
C GLY A 427 8.30 44.60 -16.14
N SER A 428 8.82 43.39 -16.37
CA SER A 428 8.45 42.62 -17.56
C SER A 428 6.99 42.15 -17.48
N GLU A 429 6.32 42.15 -18.62
CA GLU A 429 4.92 41.74 -18.80
C GLU A 429 4.87 40.75 -19.96
N ILE A 430 4.25 39.59 -19.73
CA ILE A 430 4.04 38.57 -20.75
C ILE A 430 2.58 38.15 -20.70
N SER A 431 1.87 38.33 -21.81
CA SER A 431 0.48 37.90 -21.91
C SER A 431 0.14 37.31 -23.27
N HIS A 432 -0.81 36.38 -23.32
CA HIS A 432 -1.26 35.72 -24.57
C HIS A 432 -0.06 35.15 -25.36
N ALA A 433 0.75 34.36 -24.67
CA ALA A 433 2.02 33.85 -25.20
C ALA A 433 2.19 32.35 -24.97
N VAL A 434 2.92 31.70 -25.88
CA VAL A 434 3.25 30.27 -25.82
C VAL A 434 4.76 30.08 -25.77
N ILE A 435 5.26 29.33 -24.79
CA ILE A 435 6.68 29.03 -24.60
C ILE A 435 6.88 27.52 -24.64
N ARG A 436 7.65 27.02 -25.61
CA ARG A 436 7.80 25.57 -25.82
C ARG A 436 9.16 25.10 -26.31
N TYR A 437 9.44 23.82 -26.09
CA TYR A 437 10.64 23.08 -26.54
C TYR A 437 11.98 23.60 -26.00
N GLY A 438 11.93 24.49 -25.00
CA GLY A 438 13.10 24.98 -24.32
C GLY A 438 13.49 24.09 -23.14
N GLY A 439 14.23 24.67 -22.20
CA GLY A 439 14.71 24.00 -21.00
C GLY A 439 16.19 23.62 -21.09
N SER A 440 16.78 23.35 -19.94
CA SER A 440 18.21 23.00 -19.86
C SER A 440 18.45 21.95 -18.78
N THR A 441 19.67 21.44 -18.70
CA THR A 441 20.04 20.46 -17.68
C THR A 441 20.20 21.05 -16.27
N THR A 442 20.16 22.37 -16.11
CA THR A 442 20.11 23.02 -14.78
C THR A 442 18.71 22.95 -14.19
N SER A 443 18.53 23.21 -12.89
CA SER A 443 17.23 23.14 -12.21
C SER A 443 16.31 24.34 -12.50
N THR A 444 16.62 25.13 -13.52
CA THR A 444 15.88 26.33 -13.94
C THR A 444 14.71 25.96 -14.86
N GLY A 445 13.70 26.81 -14.94
CA GLY A 445 12.61 26.69 -15.92
C GLY A 445 12.99 27.20 -17.29
N VAL A 446 12.18 26.89 -18.31
CA VAL A 446 12.30 27.55 -19.63
C VAL A 446 11.99 29.04 -19.49
N LEU A 447 11.03 29.40 -18.64
CA LEU A 447 10.84 30.76 -18.16
C LEU A 447 11.42 30.85 -16.75
N ASN A 448 12.56 31.51 -16.64
CA ASN A 448 13.30 31.68 -15.39
C ASN A 448 13.11 33.12 -14.88
N ALA A 449 12.42 33.29 -13.76
CA ALA A 449 12.10 34.58 -13.18
C ALA A 449 12.98 34.85 -11.93
N GLU A 450 14.08 35.58 -12.13
CA GLU A 450 14.94 36.13 -11.07
C GLU A 450 14.48 37.54 -10.62
N ALA A 451 13.46 38.08 -11.27
CA ALA A 451 12.75 39.31 -10.91
C ALA A 451 11.24 39.12 -11.08
N SER A 452 10.46 39.98 -10.40
CA SER A 452 8.99 39.96 -10.51
C SER A 452 8.55 40.23 -11.95
N VAL A 453 7.63 39.39 -12.45
CA VAL A 453 7.08 39.42 -13.80
C VAL A 453 5.56 39.28 -13.75
N SER A 454 4.84 40.07 -14.54
CA SER A 454 3.40 39.91 -14.72
C SER A 454 3.13 38.87 -15.82
N LEU A 455 2.38 37.82 -15.50
CA LEU A 455 2.01 36.76 -16.44
C LEU A 455 0.48 36.64 -16.52
N SER A 456 -0.09 36.74 -17.71
CA SER A 456 -1.52 36.50 -17.92
C SER A 456 -1.82 35.73 -19.21
N ASP A 457 -2.64 34.68 -19.15
CA ASP A 457 -3.08 33.93 -20.33
C ASP A 457 -1.90 33.36 -21.15
N ILE A 458 -0.97 32.70 -20.46
CA ILE A 458 0.21 32.09 -21.09
C ILE A 458 0.17 30.57 -21.03
N ILE A 459 0.80 29.93 -22.01
CA ILE A 459 0.97 28.47 -22.08
C ILE A 459 2.47 28.14 -22.12
N VAL A 460 2.95 27.36 -21.15
CA VAL A 460 4.33 26.88 -21.11
C VAL A 460 4.32 25.36 -21.21
N SER A 461 4.70 24.82 -22.37
CA SER A 461 4.51 23.40 -22.64
C SER A 461 5.65 22.71 -23.37
N ASN A 462 5.73 21.38 -23.27
CA ASN A 462 6.71 20.56 -23.99
C ASN A 462 8.17 20.96 -23.70
N ASN A 463 8.46 21.43 -22.48
CA ASN A 463 9.81 21.86 -22.12
C ASN A 463 10.55 20.78 -21.34
N PHE A 464 11.87 20.83 -21.43
CA PHE A 464 12.72 19.95 -20.64
C PHE A 464 12.81 20.48 -19.21
N ARG A 465 12.55 19.59 -18.25
CA ARG A 465 12.41 19.87 -16.82
C ARG A 465 11.22 20.73 -16.46
N ASN A 466 11.45 22.00 -16.13
CA ASN A 466 10.47 22.85 -15.48
C ASN A 466 9.90 23.84 -16.49
N GLY A 467 8.58 24.05 -16.49
CA GLY A 467 7.98 25.11 -17.29
C GLY A 467 8.45 26.48 -16.78
N ILE A 468 8.04 26.84 -15.57
CA ILE A 468 8.38 28.12 -14.95
C ILE A 468 9.23 27.88 -13.70
N TYR A 469 10.25 28.70 -13.48
CA TYR A 469 11.00 28.76 -12.23
C TYR A 469 10.99 30.19 -11.68
N SER A 470 10.79 30.36 -10.37
CA SER A 470 10.95 31.65 -9.69
C SER A 470 11.66 31.49 -8.36
N ASP A 471 12.63 32.35 -8.09
CA ASP A 471 13.29 32.51 -6.78
C ASP A 471 13.08 33.90 -6.15
N VAL A 472 12.08 34.61 -6.67
CA VAL A 472 11.53 35.84 -6.09
C VAL A 472 10.00 35.75 -5.96
N ASP A 473 9.43 36.61 -5.11
CA ASP A 473 7.99 36.67 -4.88
C ASP A 473 7.24 37.10 -6.15
N GLN A 474 6.19 36.36 -6.50
CA GLN A 474 5.36 36.62 -7.68
C GLN A 474 3.92 36.93 -7.26
N THR A 475 3.35 37.99 -7.85
CA THR A 475 1.99 38.44 -7.55
C THR A 475 1.26 38.82 -8.83
N GLY A 476 -0.04 38.51 -8.91
CA GLY A 476 -0.89 38.95 -10.01
C GLY A 476 -0.78 38.07 -11.25
N TRP A 477 -0.34 36.81 -11.10
CA TRP A 477 -0.41 35.86 -12.20
C TRP A 477 -1.86 35.44 -12.44
N SER A 478 -2.29 35.39 -13.69
CA SER A 478 -3.64 34.96 -14.03
C SER A 478 -3.68 34.00 -15.21
N ASN A 479 -4.41 32.90 -15.09
CA ASN A 479 -4.56 31.92 -16.18
C ASN A 479 -3.20 31.44 -16.77
N VAL A 480 -2.23 31.16 -15.90
CA VAL A 480 -0.93 30.60 -16.28
C VAL A 480 -1.06 29.09 -16.42
N ARG A 481 -0.82 28.56 -17.63
CA ARG A 481 -0.97 27.13 -17.94
C ARG A 481 0.39 26.51 -18.21
N THR A 482 0.74 25.45 -17.49
CA THR A 482 2.00 24.72 -17.65
C THR A 482 1.73 23.23 -17.88
N ILE A 483 1.93 22.78 -19.12
CA ILE A 483 1.39 21.51 -19.59
C ILE A 483 2.49 20.66 -20.24
N ASP A 484 2.56 19.38 -19.90
CA ASP A 484 3.47 18.41 -20.55
C ASP A 484 4.95 18.85 -20.51
N ASN A 485 5.40 19.33 -19.34
CA ASN A 485 6.82 19.57 -19.08
C ASN A 485 7.42 18.32 -18.44
N SER A 486 8.68 18.02 -18.75
CA SER A 486 9.24 16.70 -18.43
C SER A 486 9.47 16.45 -16.92
N VAL A 487 9.35 17.47 -16.05
CA VAL A 487 9.44 17.36 -14.58
C VAL A 487 8.34 18.18 -13.90
N TYR A 488 8.50 19.49 -13.71
CA TYR A 488 7.52 20.32 -12.97
C TYR A 488 6.83 21.31 -13.90
N GLY A 489 5.55 21.60 -13.66
CA GLY A 489 4.87 22.71 -14.33
C GLY A 489 5.44 24.06 -13.88
N ILE A 490 5.32 24.34 -12.58
CA ILE A 490 5.84 25.53 -11.91
C ILE A 490 6.74 25.12 -10.75
N TYR A 491 7.95 25.68 -10.67
CA TYR A 491 8.89 25.50 -9.56
C TYR A 491 9.16 26.83 -8.85
N ILE A 492 8.69 26.97 -7.61
CA ILE A 492 8.96 28.11 -6.74
C ILE A 492 10.05 27.76 -5.72
N PHE A 493 11.07 28.60 -5.60
CA PHE A 493 12.17 28.44 -4.65
C PHE A 493 12.20 29.62 -3.66
N GLU A 494 12.04 29.34 -2.36
CA GLU A 494 12.11 30.34 -1.27
C GLU A 494 11.25 31.60 -1.45
N SER A 495 10.11 31.49 -2.15
CA SER A 495 9.32 32.65 -2.61
C SER A 495 7.81 32.46 -2.47
N ALA A 496 7.08 33.57 -2.50
CA ALA A 496 5.61 33.63 -2.49
C ALA A 496 5.03 33.60 -3.92
N LEU A 497 3.77 33.16 -4.03
CA LEU A 497 3.01 33.12 -5.28
C LEU A 497 1.55 33.47 -5.02
N ASN A 498 1.02 34.48 -5.70
CA ASN A 498 -0.41 34.77 -5.75
C ASN A 498 -0.91 34.65 -7.19
N MET A 499 -1.82 33.71 -7.41
CA MET A 499 -2.32 33.35 -8.74
C MET A 499 -3.83 33.12 -8.75
N ILE A 500 -4.49 33.64 -9.80
CA ILE A 500 -5.92 33.47 -10.06
C ILE A 500 -6.11 32.68 -11.37
N GLY A 501 -6.82 31.56 -11.32
CA GLY A 501 -6.94 30.63 -12.44
C GLY A 501 -5.61 29.92 -12.74
N GLY A 502 -5.55 29.29 -13.92
CA GLY A 502 -4.35 28.62 -14.40
C GLY A 502 -4.38 27.10 -14.21
N GLU A 503 -3.42 26.44 -14.82
CA GLU A 503 -3.39 24.98 -14.96
C GLU A 503 -1.96 24.44 -14.84
N THR A 504 -1.79 23.34 -14.12
CA THR A 504 -0.60 22.49 -14.20
C THR A 504 -1.03 21.08 -14.57
N GLY A 505 -0.67 20.59 -15.75
CA GLY A 505 -1.12 19.24 -16.14
C GLY A 505 -0.19 18.44 -17.02
N LEU A 506 -0.35 17.12 -16.96
CA LEU A 506 0.44 16.15 -17.74
C LEU A 506 1.96 16.26 -17.52
N ASN A 507 2.43 16.86 -16.43
CA ASN A 507 3.86 17.02 -16.18
C ASN A 507 4.48 15.70 -15.68
N GLY A 508 5.78 15.52 -15.97
CA GLY A 508 6.52 14.29 -15.64
C GLY A 508 6.78 14.05 -14.14
N SER A 509 6.42 14.99 -13.27
CA SER A 509 6.46 14.91 -11.81
C SER A 509 5.33 15.75 -11.20
N ASP A 510 5.62 16.71 -10.32
CA ASP A 510 4.59 17.51 -9.62
C ASP A 510 4.10 18.67 -10.49
N GLY A 511 2.82 19.05 -10.38
CA GLY A 511 2.27 20.21 -11.10
C GLY A 511 2.88 21.53 -10.64
N LEU A 512 2.60 21.91 -9.39
CA LEU A 512 3.23 23.02 -8.67
C LEU A 512 4.16 22.48 -7.59
N PHE A 513 5.46 22.68 -7.78
CA PHE A 513 6.50 22.30 -6.82
C PHE A 513 7.06 23.54 -6.11
N ILE A 514 7.04 23.55 -4.79
CA ILE A 514 7.54 24.63 -3.97
C ILE A 514 8.60 24.07 -3.03
N ARG A 515 9.75 24.73 -2.99
CA ARG A 515 10.86 24.36 -2.11
C ARG A 515 11.26 25.54 -1.23
N SER A 516 11.31 25.33 0.08
CA SER A 516 11.52 26.41 1.07
C SER A 516 12.36 25.94 2.26
N ALA A 517 13.08 26.83 2.96
CA ALA A 517 14.01 26.48 4.04
C ALA A 517 13.80 27.24 5.34
N GLN A 518 13.65 28.57 5.29
CA GLN A 518 13.76 29.43 6.49
C GLN A 518 12.77 30.60 6.54
N ASN A 519 12.26 31.10 5.40
CA ASN A 519 11.43 32.31 5.39
C ASN A 519 9.95 31.95 5.24
N GLU A 520 9.11 32.56 6.07
CA GLU A 520 7.66 32.49 5.91
C GLU A 520 7.26 33.10 4.57
N LYS A 521 6.67 32.28 3.70
CA LYS A 521 6.15 32.66 2.39
C LYS A 521 4.74 32.14 2.25
N GLU A 522 3.93 32.89 1.52
CA GLU A 522 2.51 32.62 1.32
C GLU A 522 2.24 32.25 -0.13
N ILE A 523 1.43 31.21 -0.29
CA ILE A 523 0.87 30.79 -1.57
C ILE A 523 -0.64 31.02 -1.50
N VAL A 524 -1.15 31.81 -2.45
CA VAL A 524 -2.58 32.11 -2.61
C VAL A 524 -3.01 31.65 -4.00
N LEU A 525 -4.00 30.76 -4.04
CA LEU A 525 -4.53 30.17 -5.27
C LEU A 525 -6.05 30.30 -5.29
N ASP A 526 -6.62 30.87 -6.34
CA ASP A 526 -8.08 30.91 -6.53
C ASP A 526 -8.43 30.41 -7.94
N GLY A 527 -9.28 29.40 -8.07
CA GLY A 527 -9.65 28.82 -9.38
C GLY A 527 -8.54 28.05 -10.09
N PHE A 528 -7.52 27.58 -9.37
CA PHE A 528 -6.37 26.88 -9.95
C PHE A 528 -6.69 25.42 -10.27
N SER A 529 -6.16 24.90 -11.38
CA SER A 529 -6.29 23.49 -11.77
C SER A 529 -4.95 22.75 -11.76
N SER A 530 -4.90 21.55 -11.17
CA SER A 530 -3.73 20.66 -11.26
C SER A 530 -4.15 19.23 -11.61
N ILE A 531 -3.87 18.82 -12.85
CA ILE A 531 -4.56 17.70 -13.49
C ILE A 531 -3.57 16.69 -14.11
N ASP A 532 -3.75 15.40 -13.84
CA ASP A 532 -3.06 14.30 -14.51
C ASP A 532 -1.51 14.38 -14.51
N ASN A 533 -0.92 14.92 -13.44
CA ASN A 533 0.54 14.93 -13.29
C ASN A 533 1.06 13.56 -12.83
N SER A 534 2.28 13.20 -13.24
CA SER A 534 2.91 11.91 -12.87
C SER A 534 3.35 11.83 -11.40
N GLY A 535 3.36 12.97 -10.70
CA GLY A 535 3.60 13.12 -9.26
C GLY A 535 2.36 13.66 -8.53
N ASN A 536 2.55 14.60 -7.62
CA ASN A 536 1.47 15.27 -6.89
C ASN A 536 0.91 16.45 -7.71
N GLY A 537 -0.32 16.89 -7.42
CA GLY A 537 -0.83 18.14 -7.99
C GLY A 537 -0.01 19.33 -7.48
N ILE A 538 0.04 19.49 -6.16
CA ILE A 538 0.85 20.51 -5.48
C ILE A 538 1.74 19.85 -4.44
N ARG A 539 3.01 20.25 -4.40
CA ARG A 539 3.96 19.80 -3.36
C ARG A 539 4.73 20.95 -2.76
N ILE A 540 4.72 21.05 -1.43
CA ILE A 540 5.64 21.87 -0.66
C ILE A 540 6.65 20.95 0.02
N GLN A 541 7.94 21.19 -0.26
CA GLN A 541 9.05 20.49 0.36
C GLN A 541 9.91 21.45 1.18
N SER A 542 10.10 21.14 2.47
CA SER A 542 11.04 21.88 3.32
C SER A 542 12.48 21.37 3.20
N LEU A 543 13.45 22.28 3.13
CA LEU A 543 14.90 22.03 3.12
C LEU A 543 15.50 21.87 4.52
N SER A 544 14.70 22.14 5.56
CA SER A 544 15.11 21.96 6.95
C SER A 544 13.97 21.35 7.77
N ASN A 545 14.24 20.96 9.00
CA ASN A 545 13.20 20.55 9.95
C ASN A 545 12.42 21.76 10.53
N ARG A 546 12.41 22.89 9.83
CA ARG A 546 11.72 24.12 10.23
C ARG A 546 10.61 24.44 9.25
N GLN A 547 9.60 25.11 9.78
CA GLN A 547 8.41 25.59 9.09
C GLN A 547 8.81 26.66 8.05
N GLY A 548 8.40 26.47 6.78
CA GLY A 548 8.83 27.27 5.63
C GLY A 548 7.68 28.04 4.97
N THR A 549 7.23 27.57 3.80
CA THR A 549 6.11 28.14 3.02
C THR A 549 4.78 27.48 3.41
N ARG A 550 3.66 28.22 3.36
CA ARG A 550 2.30 27.66 3.52
C ARG A 550 1.38 28.08 2.37
N ILE A 551 0.33 27.30 2.14
CA ILE A 551 -0.81 27.73 1.32
C ILE A 551 -1.74 28.51 2.25
N SER A 552 -1.69 29.83 2.24
CA SER A 552 -2.54 30.64 3.12
C SER A 552 -4.00 30.59 2.68
N SER A 553 -4.26 30.50 1.39
CA SER A 553 -5.59 30.27 0.85
C SER A 553 -5.55 29.51 -0.47
N MET A 554 -6.44 28.51 -0.58
CA MET A 554 -6.75 27.83 -1.83
C MET A 554 -8.26 27.72 -1.97
N THR A 555 -8.81 28.39 -2.98
CA THR A 555 -10.26 28.45 -3.21
C THR A 555 -10.66 28.01 -4.59
N ASN A 556 -11.86 27.44 -4.72
CA ASN A 556 -12.51 27.14 -6.01
C ASN A 556 -11.63 26.32 -6.98
N SER A 557 -10.68 25.53 -6.47
CA SER A 557 -9.64 24.90 -7.27
C SER A 557 -9.94 23.43 -7.56
N LEU A 558 -9.43 22.90 -8.67
CA LEU A 558 -9.61 21.51 -9.10
C LEU A 558 -8.28 20.76 -9.11
N ILE A 559 -8.16 19.72 -8.28
CA ILE A 559 -6.96 18.87 -8.22
C ILE A 559 -7.35 17.44 -8.54
N SER A 560 -7.04 16.97 -9.75
CA SER A 560 -7.62 15.74 -10.29
C SER A 560 -6.63 14.82 -10.98
N GLY A 561 -6.77 13.50 -10.77
CA GLY A 561 -6.10 12.50 -11.62
C GLY A 561 -4.58 12.38 -11.46
N ASN A 562 -3.99 12.99 -10.42
CA ASN A 562 -2.56 12.95 -10.21
C ASN A 562 -2.11 11.55 -9.70
N SER A 563 -0.95 11.08 -10.16
CA SER A 563 -0.41 9.76 -9.80
C SER A 563 0.13 9.69 -8.36
N GLY A 564 0.28 10.84 -7.69
CA GLY A 564 0.61 11.01 -6.28
C GLY A 564 -0.57 11.50 -5.45
N ASN A 565 -0.31 12.35 -4.46
CA ASN A 565 -1.36 13.03 -3.70
C ASN A 565 -1.92 14.21 -4.51
N GLY A 566 -3.13 14.67 -4.18
CA GLY A 566 -3.58 15.98 -4.67
C GLY A 566 -2.64 17.07 -4.16
N LEU A 567 -2.51 17.18 -2.85
CA LEU A 567 -1.57 18.09 -2.17
C LEU A 567 -0.67 17.31 -1.21
N LEU A 568 0.64 17.54 -1.28
CA LEU A 568 1.63 17.07 -0.31
C LEU A 568 2.38 18.25 0.31
N LEU A 569 2.02 18.61 1.54
CA LEU A 569 2.50 19.82 2.21
C LEU A 569 3.37 19.43 3.42
N GLU A 570 4.69 19.39 3.22
CA GLU A 570 5.67 18.99 4.23
C GLU A 570 6.16 20.21 5.04
N PHE A 571 5.98 20.19 6.37
CA PHE A 571 6.42 21.24 7.30
C PHE A 571 5.92 22.66 6.93
N SER A 572 4.61 22.82 6.74
CA SER A 572 4.00 24.11 6.42
C SER A 572 4.32 25.18 7.47
N ALA A 573 4.47 26.42 7.01
CA ALA A 573 4.61 27.61 7.86
C ALA A 573 3.47 27.71 8.89
N ILE A 574 3.73 28.27 10.07
CA ILE A 574 2.67 28.70 10.99
C ILE A 574 1.82 29.83 10.39
N GLY A 575 0.57 29.93 10.84
CA GLY A 575 -0.41 30.90 10.39
C GLY A 575 -1.55 30.28 9.59
N GLU A 576 -2.63 31.07 9.44
CA GLU A 576 -3.89 30.62 8.86
C GLU A 576 -3.73 30.01 7.45
N GLN A 577 -4.39 28.87 7.24
CA GLN A 577 -4.57 28.17 5.98
C GLN A 577 -6.05 27.86 5.76
N LEU A 578 -6.62 28.44 4.71
CA LEU A 578 -8.01 28.22 4.32
C LEU A 578 -8.09 27.43 3.02
N PHE A 579 -8.72 26.26 3.07
CA PHE A 579 -9.09 25.47 1.90
C PHE A 579 -10.62 25.52 1.76
N SER A 580 -11.13 26.26 0.79
CA SER A 580 -12.57 26.53 0.65
C SER A 580 -13.10 26.24 -0.75
N GLY A 581 -14.17 25.46 -0.88
CA GLY A 581 -14.84 25.23 -2.18
C GLY A 581 -14.03 24.46 -3.22
N ASN A 582 -13.03 23.67 -2.82
CA ASN A 582 -12.16 22.94 -3.75
C ASN A 582 -12.71 21.56 -4.11
N ILE A 583 -12.40 21.06 -5.31
CA ILE A 583 -12.66 19.69 -5.74
C ILE A 583 -11.33 18.94 -5.87
N ILE A 584 -11.12 17.93 -5.05
CA ILE A 584 -9.88 17.16 -4.98
C ILE A 584 -10.22 15.68 -5.18
N GLN A 585 -9.95 15.18 -6.37
CA GLN A 585 -10.53 13.90 -6.80
C GLN A 585 -9.61 12.99 -7.62
N ASN A 586 -9.88 11.69 -7.61
CA ASN A 586 -9.23 10.70 -8.46
C ASN A 586 -7.69 10.69 -8.39
N ASN A 587 -7.10 11.20 -7.29
CA ASN A 587 -5.65 11.15 -7.08
C ASN A 587 -5.27 9.78 -6.52
N SER A 588 -4.15 9.19 -6.94
CA SER A 588 -3.76 7.84 -6.52
C SER A 588 -3.35 7.75 -5.04
N GLY A 589 -2.95 8.87 -4.44
CA GLY A 589 -2.58 9.00 -3.04
C GLY A 589 -3.67 9.59 -2.15
N GLN A 590 -3.25 10.42 -1.19
CA GLN A 590 -4.14 11.25 -0.35
C GLN A 590 -4.75 12.37 -1.20
N GLY A 591 -5.94 12.86 -0.85
CA GLY A 591 -6.42 14.13 -1.39
C GLY A 591 -5.50 15.27 -0.94
N ILE A 592 -5.39 15.47 0.37
CA ILE A 592 -4.43 16.37 1.01
C ILE A 592 -3.66 15.60 2.09
N SER A 593 -2.33 15.74 2.08
CA SER A 593 -1.46 15.36 3.19
C SER A 593 -0.76 16.60 3.72
N LEU A 594 -1.08 17.01 4.94
CA LEU A 594 -0.59 18.24 5.55
C LEU A 594 0.13 17.96 6.89
N GLU A 595 1.32 18.54 7.04
CA GLU A 595 2.12 18.56 8.26
C GLU A 595 2.37 20.00 8.66
N HIS A 596 1.95 20.44 9.85
CA HIS A 596 2.01 21.86 10.20
C HIS A 596 2.19 22.20 11.68
N GLY A 597 1.80 21.33 12.62
CA GLY A 597 1.96 21.57 14.06
C GLY A 597 1.27 22.83 14.60
N MET A 598 0.25 23.33 13.91
CA MET A 598 -0.58 24.48 14.31
C MET A 598 -1.83 24.05 15.07
N GLU A 599 -2.53 25.02 15.67
CA GLU A 599 -3.81 24.79 16.33
C GLU A 599 -4.92 24.52 15.29
N PRO A 600 -5.97 23.76 15.65
CA PRO A 600 -6.99 23.35 14.69
C PRO A 600 -7.78 24.50 14.06
N GLU A 601 -7.91 25.65 14.73
CA GLU A 601 -8.53 26.86 14.18
C GLU A 601 -7.70 27.55 13.10
N GLU A 602 -6.40 27.25 13.01
CA GLU A 602 -5.50 27.85 12.01
C GLU A 602 -5.53 27.12 10.67
N VAL A 603 -6.09 25.90 10.63
CA VAL A 603 -6.22 25.10 9.40
C VAL A 603 -7.68 24.71 9.20
N VAL A 604 -8.33 25.37 8.25
CA VAL A 604 -9.77 25.21 8.00
C VAL A 604 -9.99 24.58 6.63
N PHE A 605 -10.72 23.48 6.61
CA PHE A 605 -11.30 22.88 5.41
C PHE A 605 -12.80 23.14 5.45
N GLU A 606 -13.30 23.94 4.50
CA GLU A 606 -14.73 24.26 4.37
C GLU A 606 -15.25 24.03 2.95
N GLU A 607 -16.47 23.51 2.81
CA GLU A 607 -17.17 23.37 1.52
C GLU A 607 -16.37 22.61 0.43
N ASN A 608 -15.40 21.75 0.79
CA ASN A 608 -14.58 21.02 -0.18
C ASN A 608 -15.19 19.65 -0.52
N VAL A 609 -14.86 19.15 -1.71
CA VAL A 609 -15.19 17.79 -2.18
C VAL A 609 -13.92 16.97 -2.33
N PHE A 610 -13.78 15.92 -1.52
CA PHE A 610 -12.71 14.92 -1.59
C PHE A 610 -13.29 13.62 -2.14
N GLN A 611 -13.04 13.31 -3.41
CA GLN A 611 -13.71 12.20 -4.09
C GLN A 611 -12.76 11.18 -4.73
N ASN A 612 -12.96 9.88 -4.47
CA ASN A 612 -12.25 8.79 -5.16
C ASN A 612 -10.71 8.89 -5.09
N ASN A 613 -10.15 9.48 -4.02
CA ASN A 613 -8.71 9.45 -3.82
C ASN A 613 -8.30 8.08 -3.28
N GLY A 614 -7.14 7.56 -3.72
CA GLY A 614 -6.69 6.21 -3.42
C GLY A 614 -6.39 5.94 -1.94
N GLN A 615 -6.23 6.97 -1.11
CA GLN A 615 -6.02 6.88 0.33
C GLN A 615 -7.05 7.74 1.11
N THR A 616 -6.62 8.53 2.10
CA THR A 616 -7.52 9.41 2.87
C THR A 616 -7.83 10.68 2.07
N GLY A 617 -9.05 11.21 2.21
CA GLY A 617 -9.41 12.52 1.66
C GLY A 617 -8.48 13.61 2.20
N VAL A 618 -8.43 13.76 3.53
CA VAL A 618 -7.47 14.64 4.21
C VAL A 618 -6.74 13.91 5.32
N ARG A 619 -5.41 13.91 5.27
CA ARG A 619 -4.52 13.52 6.37
C ARG A 619 -3.83 14.77 6.93
N SER A 620 -4.12 15.14 8.18
CA SER A 620 -3.55 16.33 8.82
C SER A 620 -3.24 16.10 10.31
N ASP A 621 -2.49 17.01 10.91
CA ASP A 621 -2.24 17.06 12.36
C ASP A 621 -3.54 17.43 13.10
N ALA A 622 -3.81 18.73 13.28
CA ALA A 622 -5.01 19.28 13.89
C ALA A 622 -5.66 20.26 12.92
N ALA A 623 -6.97 20.19 12.71
CA ALA A 623 -7.64 21.00 11.70
C ALA A 623 -9.14 21.06 11.99
N THR A 624 -9.79 22.10 11.49
CA THR A 624 -11.24 22.27 11.53
C THR A 624 -11.87 21.84 10.21
N PHE A 625 -12.89 20.98 10.27
CA PHE A 625 -13.62 20.47 9.11
C PHE A 625 -15.09 20.87 9.18
N ILE A 626 -15.57 21.64 8.19
CA ILE A 626 -16.95 22.14 8.11
C ILE A 626 -17.50 21.95 6.69
N ASP A 627 -18.72 21.46 6.53
CA ASP A 627 -19.46 21.37 5.26
C ASP A 627 -18.71 20.66 4.12
N ASN A 628 -17.79 19.73 4.42
CA ASN A 628 -17.04 18.99 3.39
C ASN A 628 -17.75 17.70 2.96
N VAL A 629 -17.46 17.25 1.74
CA VAL A 629 -17.91 15.97 1.19
C VAL A 629 -16.72 15.03 1.04
N PHE A 630 -16.77 13.87 1.71
CA PHE A 630 -15.77 12.81 1.60
C PHE A 630 -16.39 11.56 0.98
N GLU A 631 -16.18 11.36 -0.32
CA GLU A 631 -16.81 10.29 -1.08
C GLU A 631 -15.79 9.32 -1.72
N GLY A 632 -16.00 8.01 -1.59
CA GLY A 632 -15.24 7.01 -2.37
C GLY A 632 -13.75 6.90 -2.04
N ASN A 633 -13.27 7.52 -0.97
CA ASN A 633 -11.87 7.45 -0.52
C ASN A 633 -11.64 6.16 0.29
N ARG A 634 -10.39 5.85 0.65
CA ARG A 634 -10.11 4.78 1.63
C ARG A 634 -10.64 5.17 3.01
N PHE A 635 -10.36 6.40 3.43
CA PHE A 635 -10.85 7.03 4.64
C PHE A 635 -11.25 8.48 4.32
N GLY A 636 -12.21 9.06 5.01
CA GLY A 636 -12.52 10.49 4.83
C GLY A 636 -11.41 11.36 5.42
N ILE A 637 -11.21 11.23 6.74
CA ILE A 637 -10.27 12.02 7.54
C ILE A 637 -9.24 11.11 8.20
N GLY A 638 -8.01 11.62 8.35
CA GLY A 638 -6.89 10.92 8.95
C GLY A 638 -6.07 11.84 9.85
N ALA A 639 -5.85 11.41 11.08
CA ALA A 639 -5.07 12.10 12.09
C ALA A 639 -3.67 11.48 12.24
N TRP A 640 -2.67 12.33 12.43
CA TRP A 640 -1.30 11.90 12.73
C TRP A 640 -0.57 12.94 13.59
N ARG A 641 0.52 12.54 14.25
CA ARG A 641 1.39 13.42 15.03
C ARG A 641 0.65 14.28 16.08
N SER A 642 0.38 15.57 15.83
CA SER A 642 -0.32 16.45 16.79
C SER A 642 -1.84 16.28 16.62
N LEU A 643 -2.50 15.62 17.56
CA LEU A 643 -3.93 15.34 17.50
C LEU A 643 -4.77 16.49 18.07
N GLY A 644 -5.89 16.80 17.42
CA GLY A 644 -6.85 17.80 17.92
C GLY A 644 -7.84 18.30 16.86
N HIS A 645 -8.31 17.44 15.95
CA HIS A 645 -9.30 17.86 14.95
C HIS A 645 -10.59 18.36 15.60
N VAL A 646 -11.21 19.36 14.95
CA VAL A 646 -12.48 19.96 15.36
C VAL A 646 -13.51 19.76 14.25
N TYR A 647 -14.70 19.31 14.64
CA TYR A 647 -15.82 19.01 13.74
C TYR A 647 -17.05 19.78 14.19
N THR A 648 -16.97 21.10 14.35
CA THR A 648 -18.15 21.95 14.63
C THR A 648 -17.89 23.37 14.16
N ASP A 649 -18.92 24.04 13.65
CA ASP A 649 -18.95 25.46 13.26
C ASP A 649 -19.09 26.46 14.44
N GLY A 650 -18.94 25.99 15.68
CA GLY A 650 -19.22 26.78 16.89
C GLY A 650 -20.70 26.88 17.29
N ASN A 651 -21.64 26.45 16.42
CA ASN A 651 -23.04 26.18 16.77
C ASN A 651 -23.30 24.69 17.05
N GLY A 652 -22.26 23.85 16.90
CA GLY A 652 -22.31 22.42 17.17
C GLY A 652 -22.74 21.57 15.98
N VAL A 653 -22.78 22.13 14.77
CA VAL A 653 -23.06 21.41 13.52
C VAL A 653 -21.81 21.44 12.66
N ASP A 654 -21.49 20.33 11.99
CA ASP A 654 -20.32 20.28 11.12
C ASP A 654 -20.64 20.13 9.64
N GLY A 655 -21.81 19.59 9.29
CA GLY A 655 -22.27 19.47 7.89
C GLY A 655 -21.42 18.57 6.98
N ASN A 656 -20.40 17.89 7.51
CA ASN A 656 -19.55 17.00 6.74
C ASN A 656 -20.30 15.70 6.39
N THR A 657 -20.14 15.24 5.15
CA THR A 657 -20.77 14.02 4.65
C THR A 657 -19.74 12.98 4.25
N PHE A 658 -20.04 11.71 4.55
CA PHE A 658 -19.13 10.58 4.28
C PHE A 658 -19.92 9.47 3.59
N SER A 659 -19.62 9.21 2.31
CA SER A 659 -20.34 8.21 1.51
C SER A 659 -19.38 7.35 0.69
N GLY A 660 -19.66 6.05 0.55
CA GLY A 660 -18.87 5.16 -0.31
C GLY A 660 -17.39 4.98 0.06
N ASN A 661 -16.93 5.51 1.20
CA ASN A 661 -15.55 5.29 1.65
C ASN A 661 -15.33 3.82 2.01
N THR A 662 -14.11 3.31 1.80
CA THR A 662 -13.78 1.90 2.02
C THR A 662 -14.00 1.48 3.48
N TYR A 663 -13.62 2.33 4.44
CA TYR A 663 -13.92 2.16 5.85
C TYR A 663 -14.85 3.29 6.30
N PRO A 664 -16.16 3.02 6.50
CA PRO A 664 -17.14 4.04 6.85
C PRO A 664 -17.12 4.37 8.34
N GLY A 665 -17.48 5.62 8.70
CA GLY A 665 -17.75 6.02 10.08
C GLY A 665 -16.54 6.08 11.01
N VAL A 666 -15.34 6.31 10.47
CA VAL A 666 -14.07 6.25 11.23
C VAL A 666 -13.09 7.35 10.85
N ILE A 667 -12.20 7.66 11.79
CA ILE A 667 -11.00 8.47 11.56
C ILE A 667 -9.80 7.54 11.43
N ALA A 668 -9.00 7.68 10.37
CA ALA A 668 -7.73 6.95 10.28
C ALA A 668 -6.71 7.53 11.27
N LEU A 669 -5.99 6.67 11.98
CA LEU A 669 -4.92 7.05 12.90
C LEU A 669 -3.58 6.52 12.36
N TYR A 670 -2.68 7.42 12.01
CA TYR A 670 -1.34 7.07 11.55
C TYR A 670 -0.34 7.20 12.71
N ALA A 671 0.14 6.08 13.24
CA ALA A 671 0.98 6.03 14.46
C ALA A 671 2.42 6.47 14.21
N GLU A 672 2.63 7.78 14.17
CA GLU A 672 3.93 8.43 14.04
C GLU A 672 4.03 9.60 15.03
N SER A 673 4.75 9.42 16.14
CA SER A 673 5.00 10.48 17.13
C SER A 673 3.74 11.23 17.62
N LEU A 674 2.64 10.49 17.80
CA LEU A 674 1.36 10.92 18.33
C LEU A 674 1.51 11.68 19.66
N ARG A 675 0.78 12.79 19.77
CA ARG A 675 0.68 13.66 20.95
C ARG A 675 -0.65 14.42 20.90
N GLY A 676 -1.15 14.86 22.05
CA GLY A 676 -2.47 15.50 22.13
C GLY A 676 -3.57 14.49 22.46
N THR A 677 -4.80 14.75 22.02
CA THR A 677 -5.99 14.02 22.46
C THR A 677 -6.67 13.28 21.31
N LEU A 678 -6.91 11.97 21.47
CA LEU A 678 -7.92 11.25 20.70
C LEU A 678 -9.28 11.54 21.32
N SER A 679 -10.09 12.34 20.64
CA SER A 679 -11.36 12.80 21.17
C SER A 679 -12.49 11.79 20.96
N ALA A 680 -13.40 11.74 21.92
CA ALA A 680 -14.71 11.10 21.78
C ALA A 680 -15.68 11.94 20.93
N THR A 681 -15.34 13.19 20.63
CA THR A 681 -16.06 14.02 19.67
C THR A 681 -15.55 13.72 18.27
N VAL A 682 -16.44 13.19 17.43
CA VAL A 682 -16.20 12.84 16.03
C VAL A 682 -17.24 13.55 15.15
N PRO A 683 -17.12 13.55 13.81
CA PRO A 683 -18.15 14.12 12.94
C PRO A 683 -19.56 13.62 13.30
N GLU A 684 -20.56 14.50 13.21
CA GLU A 684 -21.96 14.25 13.59
C GLU A 684 -22.57 13.03 12.88
N SER A 685 -22.08 12.73 11.68
CA SER A 685 -22.51 11.58 10.88
C SER A 685 -21.93 10.23 11.35
N PHE A 686 -21.03 10.21 12.33
CA PHE A 686 -20.43 8.98 12.85
C PHE A 686 -21.19 8.51 14.10
N ASP A 687 -21.63 7.25 14.09
CA ASP A 687 -22.38 6.67 15.21
C ASP A 687 -21.53 6.48 16.48
N ASN A 688 -20.21 6.34 16.34
CA ASN A 688 -19.29 6.00 17.41
C ASN A 688 -17.91 6.68 17.23
N PRO A 689 -17.19 7.02 18.32
CA PRO A 689 -15.86 7.59 18.24
C PRO A 689 -14.78 6.53 17.95
N VAL A 690 -14.76 6.07 16.70
CA VAL A 690 -13.88 4.97 16.26
C VAL A 690 -12.70 5.49 15.45
N TYR A 691 -11.52 5.06 15.86
CA TYR A 691 -10.26 5.30 15.15
C TYR A 691 -9.71 3.99 14.59
N ILE A 692 -9.30 3.98 13.33
CA ILE A 692 -8.62 2.84 12.73
C ILE A 692 -7.12 3.10 12.67
N LEU A 693 -6.32 2.25 13.31
CA LEU A 693 -4.86 2.30 13.18
C LEU A 693 -4.46 1.89 11.75
N ALA A 694 -4.12 2.88 10.92
CA ALA A 694 -3.84 2.74 9.50
C ALA A 694 -2.34 2.56 9.19
N SER A 695 -1.47 2.82 10.16
CA SER A 695 -0.03 2.56 10.08
C SER A 695 0.52 2.14 11.43
N SER A 696 1.68 1.49 11.42
CA SER A 696 2.36 1.01 12.64
C SER A 696 3.72 1.68 12.83
N GLY A 697 4.16 1.87 14.07
CA GLY A 697 5.46 2.48 14.37
C GLY A 697 5.64 2.82 15.86
N THR A 698 6.61 3.68 16.16
CA THR A 698 6.70 4.36 17.46
C THR A 698 5.57 5.37 17.53
N GLY A 699 4.48 4.94 18.14
CA GLY A 699 3.24 5.68 18.30
C GLY A 699 3.45 7.01 19.00
N ASN A 700 4.33 7.13 20.01
CA ASN A 700 4.76 8.43 20.53
C ASN A 700 6.25 8.42 20.92
N SER A 701 6.83 9.61 21.04
CA SER A 701 8.22 9.81 21.49
C SER A 701 8.29 10.00 23.01
N SER A 702 9.46 9.80 23.62
CA SER A 702 9.65 9.87 25.09
C SER A 702 9.23 11.17 25.78
N SER A 703 9.15 12.28 25.03
CA SER A 703 8.70 13.59 25.53
C SER A 703 7.23 13.88 25.27
N HIS A 704 6.50 13.01 24.57
CA HIS A 704 5.11 13.24 24.18
C HIS A 704 4.12 12.60 25.13
N VAL A 705 2.94 13.22 25.23
CA VAL A 705 1.79 12.73 25.99
C VAL A 705 0.65 12.47 25.00
N LEU A 706 0.12 11.26 25.02
CA LEU A 706 -1.10 10.89 24.31
C LEU A 706 -2.23 10.75 25.33
N VAL A 707 -3.31 11.49 25.13
CA VAL A 707 -4.55 11.40 25.91
C VAL A 707 -5.60 10.70 25.06
N ILE A 708 -6.35 9.78 25.66
CA ILE A 708 -7.49 9.12 25.02
C ILE A 708 -8.72 9.36 25.88
N GLU A 709 -9.75 9.98 25.31
CA GLU A 709 -11.00 10.26 26.01
C GLU A 709 -11.84 8.99 26.19
N ALA A 710 -12.67 8.98 27.25
CA ALA A 710 -13.58 7.88 27.54
C ALA A 710 -14.53 7.59 26.36
N GLY A 711 -14.78 6.32 26.06
CA GLY A 711 -15.63 5.85 24.97
C GLY A 711 -14.93 5.67 23.63
N VAL A 712 -13.69 6.17 23.47
CA VAL A 712 -12.91 5.98 22.24
C VAL A 712 -12.60 4.50 21.99
N THR A 713 -12.88 4.03 20.78
CA THR A 713 -12.52 2.68 20.33
C THR A 713 -11.46 2.75 19.23
N ILE A 714 -10.34 2.06 19.42
CA ILE A 714 -9.24 1.95 18.45
C ILE A 714 -9.25 0.54 17.86
N LYS A 715 -9.43 0.46 16.54
CA LYS A 715 -9.51 -0.80 15.80
C LYS A 715 -8.36 -0.98 14.84
N THR A 716 -7.98 -2.23 14.58
CA THR A 716 -7.03 -2.55 13.51
C THR A 716 -7.14 -4.00 13.03
N ALA A 717 -6.50 -4.32 11.91
CA ALA A 717 -6.51 -5.65 11.30
C ALA A 717 -5.19 -5.94 10.57
N PRO A 718 -4.90 -7.22 10.27
CA PRO A 718 -3.66 -7.63 9.61
C PRO A 718 -3.44 -6.99 8.22
N GLU A 719 -4.52 -6.58 7.55
CA GLU A 719 -4.51 -5.92 6.25
C GLU A 719 -4.08 -4.43 6.31
N LEU A 720 -4.23 -3.81 7.48
CA LEU A 720 -3.87 -2.40 7.72
C LEU A 720 -2.46 -2.31 8.30
N VAL A 721 -2.17 -3.19 9.26
CA VAL A 721 -0.88 -3.30 9.96
C VAL A 721 -0.53 -4.77 10.10
N SER A 722 0.75 -5.13 10.11
CA SER A 722 1.12 -6.52 10.39
C SER A 722 0.57 -6.97 11.75
N ALA A 723 0.00 -8.18 11.81
CA ALA A 723 -0.48 -8.81 13.05
C ALA A 723 0.63 -8.95 14.14
N THR A 724 1.90 -8.82 13.76
CA THR A 724 3.02 -8.85 14.70
C THR A 724 3.42 -7.47 15.22
N THR A 725 2.95 -6.39 14.61
CA THR A 725 3.36 -5.04 14.99
C THR A 725 2.44 -4.50 16.08
N SER A 726 3.00 -4.28 17.26
CA SER A 726 2.32 -3.61 18.37
C SER A 726 2.38 -2.09 18.23
N LEU A 727 1.35 -1.39 18.70
CA LEU A 727 1.43 0.06 18.92
C LEU A 727 2.40 0.30 20.07
N ARG A 728 3.57 0.88 19.78
CA ARG A 728 4.60 1.15 20.78
C ARG A 728 4.53 2.61 21.23
N LEU A 729 4.38 2.85 22.51
CA LEU A 729 4.43 4.20 23.10
C LEU A 729 5.69 4.31 23.97
N ASP A 730 6.63 5.20 23.63
CA ASP A 730 7.83 5.48 24.42
C ASP A 730 7.64 6.64 25.43
N GLY A 731 6.59 7.45 25.24
CA GLY A 731 6.17 8.56 26.10
C GLY A 731 5.03 8.19 27.05
N GLN A 732 4.29 9.20 27.55
CA GLN A 732 3.18 9.00 28.48
C GLN A 732 1.87 8.69 27.74
N LEU A 733 1.11 7.70 28.20
CA LEU A 733 -0.28 7.47 27.83
C LEU A 733 -1.20 7.82 29.01
N ILE A 734 -2.21 8.63 28.77
CA ILE A 734 -3.31 8.91 29.71
C ILE A 734 -4.59 8.37 29.06
N ALA A 735 -5.12 7.27 29.60
CA ALA A 735 -6.32 6.60 29.11
C ALA A 735 -7.23 6.31 30.30
N GLU A 736 -8.20 7.19 30.54
CA GLU A 736 -9.13 7.11 31.66
C GLU A 736 -10.56 6.98 31.13
N GLY A 737 -11.00 5.74 30.94
CA GLY A 737 -12.38 5.41 30.58
C GLY A 737 -13.31 5.39 31.80
N THR A 738 -14.56 5.00 31.57
CA THR A 738 -15.53 4.70 32.62
C THR A 738 -16.20 3.35 32.38
N GLU A 739 -16.94 2.84 33.37
CA GLU A 739 -17.70 1.59 33.21
C GLU A 739 -18.71 1.65 32.05
N GLU A 740 -19.35 2.82 31.86
CA GLU A 740 -20.29 3.04 30.75
C GLU A 740 -19.58 3.28 29.41
N ASN A 741 -18.43 3.98 29.44
CA ASN A 741 -17.67 4.39 28.25
C ASN A 741 -16.20 3.95 28.37
N PRO A 742 -15.91 2.64 28.26
CA PRO A 742 -14.55 2.14 28.33
C PRO A 742 -13.73 2.58 27.11
N ILE A 743 -12.41 2.65 27.26
CA ILE A 743 -11.49 2.81 26.13
C ILE A 743 -11.15 1.42 25.62
N VAL A 744 -11.34 1.18 24.32
CA VAL A 744 -11.23 -0.19 23.77
C VAL A 744 -10.23 -0.26 22.63
N PHE A 745 -9.25 -1.14 22.76
CA PHE A 745 -8.34 -1.55 21.69
C PHE A 745 -8.73 -2.94 21.21
N THR A 746 -9.15 -3.06 19.95
CA THR A 746 -9.69 -4.33 19.45
C THR A 746 -9.44 -4.56 17.95
N SER A 747 -9.88 -5.71 17.46
CA SER A 747 -9.88 -6.05 16.03
C SER A 747 -10.89 -5.21 15.25
N LEU A 748 -10.59 -4.90 13.99
CA LEU A 748 -11.55 -4.33 13.03
C LEU A 748 -12.85 -5.12 12.95
N TYR A 749 -12.76 -6.45 13.10
CA TYR A 749 -13.87 -7.37 13.00
C TYR A 749 -14.63 -7.55 14.33
N ASP A 750 -14.19 -6.89 15.41
CA ASP A 750 -14.95 -6.86 16.66
C ASP A 750 -16.07 -5.82 16.56
N HIS A 751 -17.29 -6.27 16.29
CA HIS A 751 -18.45 -5.40 16.18
C HIS A 751 -19.10 -5.06 17.53
N GLU A 752 -18.65 -5.67 18.63
CA GLU A 752 -19.21 -5.42 19.97
C GLU A 752 -18.94 -4.00 20.45
N PHE A 753 -17.74 -3.48 20.14
CA PHE A 753 -17.32 -2.12 20.47
C PHE A 753 -17.16 -1.28 19.22
N GLY A 754 -17.79 -0.11 19.14
CA GLY A 754 -17.69 0.81 18.01
C GLY A 754 -18.41 0.38 16.72
N GLY A 755 -19.21 -0.71 16.74
CA GLY A 755 -20.01 -1.15 15.59
C GLY A 755 -19.21 -1.74 14.43
N ASP A 756 -19.87 -1.95 13.29
CA ASP A 756 -19.23 -2.44 12.07
C ASP A 756 -18.68 -1.28 11.23
N VAL A 757 -17.36 -1.23 11.15
CA VAL A 757 -16.58 -0.26 10.38
C VAL A 757 -15.64 -0.95 9.39
N SER A 758 -15.86 -2.26 9.19
CA SER A 758 -15.13 -3.03 8.18
C SER A 758 -15.60 -2.64 6.78
N ARG A 759 -14.94 -3.18 5.76
CA ARG A 759 -15.35 -2.94 4.37
C ARG A 759 -16.77 -3.48 4.18
N VAL A 760 -17.58 -2.81 3.36
CA VAL A 760 -19.01 -3.17 3.14
C VAL A 760 -19.19 -4.63 2.69
N ASP A 761 -18.18 -5.27 2.11
CA ASP A 761 -18.15 -6.65 1.66
C ASP A 761 -17.47 -7.65 2.63
N ASP A 762 -16.95 -7.18 3.76
CA ASP A 762 -16.27 -8.01 4.75
C ASP A 762 -17.28 -8.57 5.77
N ASN A 763 -17.27 -9.89 5.95
CA ASN A 763 -18.11 -10.60 6.92
C ASN A 763 -17.23 -11.42 7.90
N SER A 764 -15.97 -11.02 8.06
CA SER A 764 -15.02 -11.68 8.96
C SER A 764 -15.44 -11.50 10.41
N SER A 765 -15.14 -12.51 11.23
CA SER A 765 -15.35 -12.47 12.69
C SER A 765 -14.03 -12.20 13.40
N PRO A 766 -14.05 -11.64 14.63
CA PRO A 766 -12.83 -11.35 15.35
C PRO A 766 -12.14 -12.66 15.75
N ALA A 767 -10.82 -12.69 15.61
CA ALA A 767 -9.98 -13.84 15.91
C ALA A 767 -8.77 -13.41 16.74
N ARG A 768 -8.28 -14.33 17.58
CA ARG A 768 -7.12 -14.07 18.44
C ARG A 768 -5.89 -13.75 17.59
N GLY A 769 -5.20 -12.64 17.86
CA GLY A 769 -4.00 -12.24 17.13
C GLY A 769 -4.26 -11.44 15.85
N ASN A 770 -5.44 -10.84 15.70
CA ASN A 770 -5.75 -9.93 14.58
C ASN A 770 -4.89 -8.65 14.60
N TRP A 771 -4.20 -8.36 15.72
CA TRP A 771 -3.27 -7.24 15.82
C TRP A 771 -2.22 -7.47 16.89
N GLY A 772 -1.15 -6.66 16.91
CA GLY A 772 0.04 -6.93 17.73
C GLY A 772 -0.08 -6.62 19.23
N GLY A 773 -1.04 -5.78 19.66
CA GLY A 773 -1.15 -5.32 21.04
C GLY A 773 -0.64 -3.90 21.29
N LEU A 774 -0.84 -3.41 22.52
CA LEU A 774 -0.24 -2.17 23.00
C LEU A 774 1.05 -2.47 23.79
N ARG A 775 2.12 -1.73 23.50
CA ARG A 775 3.37 -1.78 24.26
C ARG A 775 3.67 -0.42 24.88
N LEU A 776 3.76 -0.37 26.19
CA LEU A 776 4.21 0.79 26.94
C LEU A 776 5.69 0.64 27.26
N HIS A 777 6.49 1.50 26.66
CA HIS A 777 7.92 1.64 26.92
C HIS A 777 8.16 2.95 27.67
N ARG A 778 9.09 2.94 28.62
CA ARG A 778 9.43 4.15 29.40
C ARG A 778 10.73 4.77 28.90
N GLY A 779 10.62 5.64 27.90
CA GLY A 779 11.71 6.55 27.55
C GLY A 779 11.67 7.88 28.32
N GLY A 780 10.50 8.26 28.85
CA GLY A 780 10.24 9.53 29.54
C GLY A 780 10.17 9.47 31.08
N GLY A 781 10.11 10.64 31.72
CA GLY A 781 10.03 10.77 33.18
C GLY A 781 8.64 10.53 33.79
N ALA A 782 7.58 10.90 33.07
CA ALA A 782 6.18 10.79 33.51
C ALA A 782 5.60 9.38 33.26
N GLU A 783 4.68 8.95 34.14
CA GLU A 783 4.11 7.59 34.12
C GLU A 783 2.76 7.55 33.43
N SER A 784 2.50 6.46 32.70
CA SER A 784 1.19 6.25 32.08
C SER A 784 0.10 6.03 33.14
N VAL A 785 -1.14 6.39 32.81
CA VAL A 785 -2.34 6.23 33.64
C VAL A 785 -3.38 5.49 32.82
N LEU A 786 -3.82 4.34 33.30
CA LEU A 786 -4.82 3.50 32.63
C LEU A 786 -5.93 3.14 33.62
N SER A 787 -7.17 3.49 33.28
CA SER A 787 -8.39 3.09 34.00
C SER A 787 -9.49 2.73 33.00
N HIS A 788 -10.21 1.61 33.22
CA HIS A 788 -11.29 1.14 32.34
C HIS A 788 -10.87 0.98 30.87
N VAL A 789 -9.79 0.21 30.64
CA VAL A 789 -9.20 0.01 29.31
C VAL A 789 -9.23 -1.47 28.92
N TYR A 790 -9.79 -1.76 27.75
CA TYR A 790 -9.96 -3.12 27.24
C TYR A 790 -9.03 -3.39 26.06
N PHE A 791 -8.37 -4.56 26.08
CA PHE A 791 -7.48 -5.04 25.02
C PHE A 791 -7.95 -6.42 24.57
N ARG A 792 -8.51 -6.49 23.36
CA ARG A 792 -9.16 -7.70 22.86
C ARG A 792 -8.55 -8.20 21.56
N TYR A 793 -8.54 -9.52 21.37
CA TYR A 793 -8.15 -10.17 20.11
C TYR A 793 -6.73 -9.85 19.62
N ALA A 794 -5.85 -9.38 20.50
CA ALA A 794 -4.47 -9.06 20.16
C ALA A 794 -3.59 -10.32 20.17
N ARG A 795 -2.32 -10.14 19.80
CA ARG A 795 -1.28 -11.12 20.03
C ARG A 795 -0.95 -11.17 21.52
N THR A 796 -0.50 -10.05 22.07
CA THR A 796 -0.42 -9.79 23.51
C THR A 796 -1.29 -8.56 23.78
N GLY A 797 -2.20 -8.58 24.75
CA GLY A 797 -3.11 -7.43 24.96
C GLY A 797 -2.35 -6.15 25.33
N LEU A 798 -1.66 -6.20 26.46
CA LEU A 798 -0.81 -5.12 26.98
C LEU A 798 0.58 -5.66 27.33
N ALA A 799 1.63 -4.98 26.90
CA ALA A 799 3.02 -5.28 27.23
C ALA A 799 3.68 -4.09 27.93
N LEU A 800 4.32 -4.32 29.09
CA LEU A 800 5.03 -3.33 29.88
C LEU A 800 6.53 -3.65 29.91
N GLY A 801 7.36 -2.63 29.65
CA GLY A 801 8.83 -2.75 29.60
C GLY A 801 9.39 -3.31 28.29
N ASP A 802 10.72 -3.54 28.21
CA ASP A 802 11.40 -4.06 27.01
C ASP A 802 12.77 -4.70 27.33
N VAL A 803 13.18 -5.68 26.52
CA VAL A 803 14.47 -6.38 26.57
C VAL A 803 15.37 -6.10 25.36
N GLN A 804 14.89 -5.40 24.32
CA GLN A 804 15.61 -5.26 23.04
C GLN A 804 16.72 -4.20 23.02
N PHE A 805 16.90 -3.41 24.08
CA PHE A 805 17.95 -2.39 24.17
C PHE A 805 18.86 -2.73 25.34
N GLY A 806 20.17 -2.85 25.11
CA GLY A 806 21.13 -3.41 26.06
C GLY A 806 20.95 -2.94 27.51
N ASN A 807 20.82 -3.91 28.43
CA ASN A 807 20.77 -3.78 29.89
C ASN A 807 20.06 -2.49 30.41
N PRO A 808 18.77 -2.26 30.08
CA PRO A 808 18.05 -1.11 30.59
C PRO A 808 17.80 -1.28 32.09
N PRO A 809 17.86 -0.20 32.90
CA PRO A 809 17.40 -0.25 34.28
C PRO A 809 15.89 -0.55 34.27
N GLY A 810 15.45 -1.56 35.03
CA GLY A 810 14.05 -1.96 35.04
C GLY A 810 13.08 -0.82 35.36
N VAL A 811 11.86 -0.91 34.84
CA VAL A 811 10.86 0.15 34.86
C VAL A 811 9.87 -0.05 36.00
N VAL A 812 9.75 0.93 36.91
CA VAL A 812 8.68 0.93 37.92
C VAL A 812 7.56 1.85 37.47
N TYR A 813 6.35 1.31 37.37
CA TYR A 813 5.10 2.05 37.25
C TYR A 813 4.52 2.21 38.66
N ALA A 814 4.60 3.41 39.22
CA ALA A 814 4.09 3.73 40.55
C ALA A 814 2.56 3.92 40.57
N ASN A 815 1.98 4.37 39.46
CA ASN A 815 0.52 4.41 39.28
C ASN A 815 -0.07 2.99 39.27
N THR A 816 -1.19 2.81 39.97
CA THR A 816 -2.02 1.60 39.86
C THR A 816 -2.81 1.63 38.56
N PHE A 817 -2.81 0.52 37.82
CA PHE A 817 -3.70 0.34 36.68
C PHE A 817 -4.98 -0.34 37.15
N GLU A 818 -6.13 0.23 36.77
CA GLU A 818 -7.42 -0.10 37.36
C GLU A 818 -8.44 -0.51 36.28
N ASP A 819 -9.27 -1.52 36.53
CA ASP A 819 -10.33 -1.98 35.60
C ASP A 819 -9.81 -2.28 34.18
N ILE A 820 -8.70 -3.03 34.09
CA ILE A 820 -8.12 -3.46 32.82
C ILE A 820 -8.68 -4.80 32.39
N TRP A 821 -9.15 -4.93 31.16
CA TRP A 821 -9.63 -6.20 30.60
C TRP A 821 -8.75 -6.66 29.43
N VAL A 822 -8.12 -7.83 29.56
CA VAL A 822 -7.32 -8.47 28.51
C VAL A 822 -7.96 -9.79 28.08
N ASP A 823 -8.53 -9.83 26.88
CA ASP A 823 -9.45 -10.88 26.45
C ASP A 823 -9.10 -11.48 25.08
N ASN A 824 -9.26 -12.80 24.94
CA ASN A 824 -9.13 -13.50 23.67
C ASN A 824 -7.80 -13.24 22.93
N ASN A 825 -6.68 -13.13 23.64
CA ASN A 825 -5.38 -12.93 23.00
C ASN A 825 -4.74 -14.26 22.56
N SER A 826 -3.98 -14.24 21.46
CA SER A 826 -3.33 -15.45 20.92
C SER A 826 -2.07 -15.87 21.70
N LEU A 827 -1.47 -14.95 22.45
CA LEU A 827 -0.45 -15.20 23.45
C LEU A 827 -0.99 -14.87 24.84
N ASN A 828 -0.44 -13.84 25.49
CA ASN A 828 -0.75 -13.47 26.87
C ASN A 828 -1.76 -12.32 26.91
N GLY A 829 -2.52 -12.23 27.99
CA GLY A 829 -3.32 -11.04 28.27
C GLY A 829 -2.42 -9.83 28.56
N LEU A 830 -1.65 -9.94 29.64
CA LEU A 830 -0.66 -8.96 30.09
C LEU A 830 0.74 -9.58 30.12
N GLU A 831 1.72 -8.86 29.59
CA GLU A 831 3.12 -9.23 29.61
C GLU A 831 3.96 -8.15 30.28
N ILE A 832 4.71 -8.51 31.31
CA ILE A 832 5.51 -7.57 32.09
C ILE A 832 6.97 -8.06 32.04
N ARG A 833 7.81 -7.29 31.35
CA ARG A 833 9.23 -7.61 31.16
C ARG A 833 10.09 -6.53 31.76
N GLU A 834 11.00 -6.88 32.68
CA GLU A 834 11.87 -5.88 33.35
C GLU A 834 11.07 -4.72 33.98
N ALA A 835 9.86 -5.01 34.48
CA ALA A 835 8.96 -3.98 34.97
C ALA A 835 8.25 -4.34 36.28
N ALA A 836 7.76 -3.31 36.97
CA ALA A 836 6.98 -3.43 38.20
C ALA A 836 5.68 -2.64 38.12
N VAL A 837 4.55 -3.26 38.47
CA VAL A 837 3.21 -2.65 38.35
C VAL A 837 2.24 -3.18 39.43
N THR A 838 1.24 -2.36 39.78
CA THR A 838 0.09 -2.79 40.60
C THR A 838 -1.15 -2.80 39.72
N MET A 839 -1.87 -3.92 39.70
CA MET A 839 -3.13 -4.11 38.98
C MET A 839 -4.27 -4.27 39.97
N GLU A 840 -5.30 -3.44 39.81
CA GLU A 840 -6.52 -3.44 40.60
C GLU A 840 -7.70 -3.78 39.67
N ARG A 841 -8.51 -4.78 40.02
CA ARG A 841 -9.66 -5.21 39.19
C ARG A 841 -9.30 -5.58 37.74
N LEU A 842 -8.20 -6.31 37.58
CA LEU A 842 -7.82 -6.90 36.28
C LEU A 842 -8.79 -8.04 35.92
N ARG A 843 -9.28 -8.04 34.69
CA ARG A 843 -9.94 -9.19 34.07
C ARG A 843 -9.02 -9.77 33.00
N ALA A 844 -8.52 -10.98 33.18
CA ALA A 844 -7.71 -11.67 32.18
C ALA A 844 -8.40 -12.97 31.77
N THR A 845 -9.04 -12.96 30.61
CA THR A 845 -9.98 -14.01 30.19
C THR A 845 -9.61 -14.62 28.84
N GLU A 846 -9.79 -15.93 28.70
CA GLU A 846 -9.75 -16.61 27.39
C GLU A 846 -8.44 -16.39 26.60
N ASN A 847 -7.30 -16.19 27.27
CA ASN A 847 -6.02 -16.03 26.58
C ASN A 847 -5.41 -17.40 26.27
N SER A 848 -4.83 -17.55 25.08
CA SER A 848 -4.33 -18.87 24.63
C SER A 848 -3.08 -19.32 25.38
N ARG A 849 -2.32 -18.37 25.96
CA ARG A 849 -1.24 -18.59 26.93
C ARG A 849 -1.64 -18.02 28.29
N SER A 850 -0.79 -17.24 28.94
CA SER A 850 -1.03 -16.82 30.32
C SER A 850 -1.94 -15.59 30.41
N GLY A 851 -2.72 -15.48 31.48
CA GLY A 851 -3.47 -14.25 31.76
C GLY A 851 -2.50 -13.10 32.02
N VAL A 852 -1.54 -13.32 32.91
CA VAL A 852 -0.39 -12.43 33.16
C VAL A 852 0.91 -13.24 33.11
N GLU A 853 1.90 -12.76 32.36
CA GLU A 853 3.26 -13.32 32.34
C GLU A 853 4.28 -12.27 32.80
N LEU A 854 5.02 -12.58 33.87
CA LEU A 854 6.20 -11.84 34.31
C LEU A 854 7.45 -12.54 33.79
N SER A 855 8.36 -11.77 33.20
CA SER A 855 9.70 -12.25 32.90
C SER A 855 10.78 -11.20 33.15
N ASP A 856 11.94 -11.71 33.55
CA ASP A 856 13.18 -10.95 33.68
C ASP A 856 14.22 -11.64 32.79
N GLY A 857 14.74 -10.87 31.84
CA GLY A 857 15.57 -11.33 30.74
C GLY A 857 17.03 -10.88 30.85
N ASN A 858 17.37 -9.99 31.78
CA ASN A 858 18.69 -9.41 31.92
C ASN A 858 19.33 -9.78 33.26
N SER A 859 20.21 -10.78 33.25
CA SER A 859 20.98 -11.14 34.44
C SER A 859 21.91 -10.00 34.88
N ASN A 860 22.00 -9.75 36.19
CA ASN A 860 22.93 -8.82 36.85
C ASN A 860 22.61 -7.31 36.73
N ASN A 861 21.36 -6.91 36.50
CA ASN A 861 20.94 -5.51 36.63
C ASN A 861 20.39 -5.19 38.05
N GLY A 862 20.14 -6.22 38.86
CA GLY A 862 19.61 -6.14 40.22
C GLY A 862 18.11 -5.84 40.30
N PHE A 863 17.40 -5.82 39.16
CA PHE A 863 15.97 -5.53 39.09
C PHE A 863 15.16 -6.81 39.00
N VAL A 864 14.13 -6.92 39.83
CA VAL A 864 13.21 -8.07 39.83
C VAL A 864 11.88 -7.62 39.22
N ALA A 865 11.47 -8.27 38.13
CA ALA A 865 10.15 -8.06 37.55
C ALA A 865 9.08 -8.47 38.57
N ARG A 866 8.14 -7.58 38.88
CA ARG A 866 7.16 -7.84 39.94
C ARG A 866 5.77 -7.28 39.66
N ALA A 867 4.76 -7.94 40.19
CA ALA A 867 3.40 -7.42 40.12
C ALA A 867 2.63 -7.66 41.43
N ILE A 868 1.70 -6.75 41.71
CA ILE A 868 0.66 -6.90 42.72
C ILE A 868 -0.67 -7.02 41.99
N ILE A 869 -1.45 -8.06 42.27
CA ILE A 869 -2.77 -8.31 41.66
C ILE A 869 -3.83 -8.33 42.76
N ARG A 870 -4.82 -7.44 42.68
CA ARG A 870 -5.91 -7.35 43.67
C ARG A 870 -7.28 -7.31 43.04
N ASN A 871 -8.29 -7.84 43.72
CA ASN A 871 -9.70 -7.71 43.34
C ASN A 871 -9.99 -8.15 41.89
N SER A 872 -9.26 -9.14 41.38
CA SER A 872 -9.16 -9.45 39.95
C SER A 872 -9.86 -10.77 39.58
N GLU A 873 -10.05 -11.00 38.27
CA GLU A 873 -10.61 -12.20 37.68
C GLU A 873 -9.64 -12.76 36.61
N ILE A 874 -9.11 -13.95 36.84
CA ILE A 874 -8.14 -14.61 35.94
C ILE A 874 -8.74 -15.95 35.49
N LEU A 875 -9.38 -15.96 34.32
CA LEU A 875 -10.28 -17.03 33.91
C LEU A 875 -9.86 -17.68 32.58
N ASN A 876 -9.89 -19.01 32.51
CA ASN A 876 -9.77 -19.79 31.26
C ASN A 876 -8.50 -19.53 30.42
N ASN A 877 -7.36 -19.25 31.05
CA ASN A 877 -6.09 -18.98 30.36
C ASN A 877 -5.21 -20.25 30.22
N GLY A 878 -4.54 -20.38 29.08
CA GLY A 878 -3.47 -21.36 28.82
C GLY A 878 -3.97 -22.74 28.36
N GLY A 879 -5.30 -22.93 28.31
CA GLY A 879 -5.93 -24.17 27.87
C GLY A 879 -5.39 -25.40 28.61
N THR A 880 -4.94 -26.40 27.87
CA THR A 880 -4.40 -27.67 28.42
C THR A 880 -2.87 -27.71 28.49
N ASN A 881 -2.17 -26.62 28.16
CA ASN A 881 -0.70 -26.59 28.16
C ASN A 881 -0.16 -26.17 29.54
N ASN A 882 0.44 -27.13 30.25
CA ASN A 882 0.96 -26.96 31.61
C ASN A 882 2.22 -26.08 31.71
N SER A 883 2.71 -25.54 30.59
CA SER A 883 3.78 -24.54 30.57
C SER A 883 3.27 -23.13 30.87
N TYR A 884 1.96 -22.90 30.76
CA TYR A 884 1.31 -21.62 31.00
C TYR A 884 0.52 -21.66 32.32
N ALA A 885 0.01 -20.50 32.74
CA ALA A 885 -0.82 -20.36 33.93
C ALA A 885 -1.73 -19.14 33.81
N GLY A 886 -2.75 -19.02 34.67
CA GLY A 886 -3.47 -17.76 34.84
C GLY A 886 -2.49 -16.64 35.18
N LEU A 887 -1.65 -16.86 36.19
CA LEU A 887 -0.56 -15.98 36.59
C LEU A 887 0.77 -16.74 36.51
N LEU A 888 1.66 -16.35 35.59
CA LEU A 888 2.94 -17.00 35.34
C LEU A 888 4.10 -16.04 35.66
N ALA A 889 5.04 -16.44 36.50
CA ALA A 889 6.30 -15.74 36.72
C ALA A 889 7.47 -16.69 36.43
N THR A 890 8.29 -16.33 35.45
CA THR A 890 9.48 -17.12 35.08
C THR A 890 10.66 -16.18 34.84
N SER A 891 11.84 -16.52 35.36
CA SER A 891 13.06 -15.75 35.11
C SER A 891 14.25 -16.69 34.95
N THR A 892 15.17 -16.30 34.06
CA THR A 892 16.50 -16.90 33.94
C THR A 892 17.59 -15.99 34.52
N ALA A 893 17.19 -14.89 35.16
CA ALA A 893 18.01 -13.75 35.57
C ALA A 893 17.85 -13.47 37.08
N ASP A 894 17.60 -12.22 37.49
CA ASP A 894 17.62 -11.74 38.88
C ASP A 894 16.30 -12.07 39.64
N GLY A 895 15.21 -12.31 38.92
CA GLY A 895 13.99 -12.99 39.39
C GLY A 895 12.70 -12.39 38.85
N ALA A 896 11.59 -13.12 39.01
CA ALA A 896 10.25 -12.61 38.75
C ALA A 896 9.28 -13.07 39.86
N ALA A 897 8.45 -12.17 40.39
CA ALA A 897 7.56 -12.50 41.51
C ALA A 897 6.24 -11.71 41.49
N PHE A 898 5.11 -12.41 41.67
CA PHE A 898 3.91 -11.74 42.15
C PHE A 898 4.02 -11.60 43.67
N THR A 899 4.31 -10.39 44.16
CA THR A 899 4.59 -10.17 45.59
C THR A 899 3.32 -10.22 46.43
N GLU A 900 2.17 -9.90 45.82
CA GLU A 900 0.85 -10.04 46.42
C GLU A 900 -0.18 -10.44 45.37
N ILE A 901 -0.99 -11.45 45.70
CA ILE A 901 -2.22 -11.78 44.98
C ILE A 901 -3.33 -11.83 46.04
N SER A 902 -4.31 -10.92 45.96
CA SER A 902 -5.35 -10.83 46.98
C SER A 902 -6.76 -10.61 46.44
N ASN A 903 -7.75 -11.18 47.14
CA ASN A 903 -9.17 -11.11 46.79
C ASN A 903 -9.45 -11.36 45.29
N THR A 904 -8.77 -12.33 44.69
CA THR A 904 -8.79 -12.60 43.25
C THR A 904 -9.42 -13.96 42.98
N THR A 905 -10.25 -14.04 41.93
CA THR A 905 -10.80 -15.30 41.42
C THR A 905 -9.91 -15.81 40.30
N ILE A 906 -9.38 -17.03 40.45
CA ILE A 906 -8.49 -17.69 39.50
C ILE A 906 -9.12 -19.04 39.14
N SER A 907 -9.74 -19.14 37.97
CA SER A 907 -10.57 -20.31 37.62
C SER A 907 -10.37 -20.80 36.18
N GLY A 908 -10.42 -22.11 35.96
CA GLY A 908 -10.43 -22.72 34.62
C GLY A 908 -9.11 -22.61 33.83
N ASN A 909 -8.01 -22.24 34.49
CA ASN A 909 -6.71 -22.07 33.84
C ASN A 909 -5.95 -23.42 33.71
N SER A 910 -4.93 -23.47 32.85
CA SER A 910 -3.98 -24.61 32.79
C SER A 910 -3.33 -24.93 34.15
N LYS A 911 -2.81 -23.89 34.79
CA LYS A 911 -2.46 -23.76 36.21
C LYS A 911 -3.03 -22.45 36.72
N GLY A 912 -3.43 -22.35 37.98
CA GLY A 912 -3.90 -21.07 38.52
C GLY A 912 -2.75 -20.07 38.62
N VAL A 913 -1.76 -20.38 39.45
CA VAL A 913 -0.56 -19.57 39.67
C VAL A 913 0.69 -20.43 39.53
N LYS A 914 1.69 -19.96 38.78
CA LYS A 914 3.01 -20.59 38.68
C LYS A 914 4.12 -19.56 38.88
N MET A 915 5.02 -19.79 39.84
CA MET A 915 6.22 -18.96 40.03
C MET A 915 7.48 -19.82 40.13
N ASP A 916 8.41 -19.59 39.21
CA ASP A 916 9.72 -20.25 39.17
C ASP A 916 10.81 -19.33 39.71
N SER A 917 11.33 -19.68 40.90
CA SER A 917 12.40 -18.99 41.63
C SER A 917 12.14 -17.51 41.98
N PRO A 918 10.99 -17.16 42.61
CA PRO A 918 10.77 -15.79 43.07
C PRO A 918 11.82 -15.37 44.11
N SER A 919 12.43 -14.20 43.91
CA SER A 919 13.48 -13.65 44.80
C SER A 919 12.97 -12.59 45.78
N LEU A 920 11.66 -12.29 45.77
CA LEU A 920 10.97 -11.38 46.68
C LEU A 920 9.86 -12.11 47.46
N PRO A 921 9.50 -11.64 48.68
CA PRO A 921 8.39 -12.22 49.44
C PRO A 921 7.07 -12.27 48.65
N VAL A 922 6.34 -13.37 48.81
CA VAL A 922 5.11 -13.72 48.10
C VAL A 922 3.99 -13.97 49.10
N THR A 923 2.87 -13.26 48.95
CA THR A 923 1.65 -13.49 49.74
C THR A 923 0.44 -13.72 48.84
N LEU A 924 -0.26 -14.83 49.06
CA LEU A 924 -1.59 -15.10 48.49
C LEU A 924 -2.63 -14.99 49.60
N LEU A 925 -3.52 -13.99 49.51
CA LEU A 925 -4.46 -13.63 50.58
C LEU A 925 -5.92 -13.62 50.11
N GLY A 926 -6.76 -14.50 50.65
CA GLY A 926 -8.21 -14.43 50.45
C GLY A 926 -8.69 -14.70 49.03
N ASN A 927 -7.96 -15.52 48.25
CA ASN A 927 -8.29 -15.80 46.86
C ASN A 927 -9.23 -17.01 46.71
N LEU A 928 -9.99 -17.05 45.61
CA LEU A 928 -10.68 -18.25 45.13
C LEU A 928 -9.87 -18.84 43.98
N ILE A 929 -9.31 -20.04 44.17
CA ILE A 929 -8.43 -20.71 43.19
C ILE A 929 -9.02 -22.08 42.87
N GLU A 930 -9.65 -22.20 41.71
CA GLU A 930 -10.41 -23.40 41.39
C GLU A 930 -10.29 -23.92 39.96
N SER A 931 -10.68 -25.17 39.77
CA SER A 931 -10.89 -25.76 38.43
C SER A 931 -9.69 -25.65 37.48
N SER A 932 -8.47 -25.58 38.01
CA SER A 932 -7.26 -25.60 37.17
C SER A 932 -7.02 -27.01 36.64
N VAL A 933 -6.52 -27.13 35.39
CA VAL A 933 -6.26 -28.43 34.74
C VAL A 933 -5.25 -29.27 35.54
N THR A 934 -4.25 -28.62 36.13
CA THR A 934 -3.25 -29.27 36.99
C THR A 934 -3.21 -28.69 38.40
N GLN A 935 -2.18 -27.94 38.77
CA GLN A 935 -2.06 -27.32 40.10
C GLN A 935 -2.88 -26.03 40.17
N GLY A 936 -3.51 -25.78 41.31
CA GLY A 936 -4.07 -24.46 41.61
C GLY A 936 -2.95 -23.43 41.77
N VAL A 937 -1.95 -23.77 42.59
CA VAL A 937 -0.72 -22.97 42.76
C VAL A 937 0.51 -23.87 42.71
N GLU A 938 1.54 -23.45 41.98
CA GLU A 938 2.85 -24.10 41.92
C GLU A 938 3.95 -23.05 42.15
N ILE A 939 4.67 -23.15 43.26
CA ILE A 939 5.79 -22.26 43.58
C ILE A 939 7.05 -23.07 43.86
N ASN A 940 8.12 -22.75 43.11
CA ASN A 940 9.48 -23.21 43.37
C ASN A 940 10.30 -22.03 43.90
N SER A 941 10.36 -21.82 45.21
CA SER A 941 11.04 -20.67 45.80
C SER A 941 12.38 -21.04 46.46
N PRO A 942 13.42 -20.19 46.33
CA PRO A 942 14.60 -20.25 47.19
C PRO A 942 14.35 -19.66 48.59
N LEU A 943 13.23 -18.97 48.80
CA LEU A 943 12.87 -18.29 50.05
C LEU A 943 12.34 -19.29 51.09
N GLY A 944 12.42 -18.92 52.37
CA GLY A 944 11.92 -19.72 53.49
C GLY A 944 10.44 -19.48 53.82
N SER A 945 9.93 -20.23 54.80
CA SER A 945 8.51 -20.17 55.25
C SER A 945 8.03 -18.80 55.74
N VAL A 946 8.93 -17.89 56.10
CA VAL A 946 8.59 -16.51 56.52
C VAL A 946 8.19 -15.63 55.32
N ASP A 947 8.70 -15.94 54.13
CA ASP A 947 8.58 -15.09 52.94
C ASP A 947 7.57 -15.60 51.92
N VAL A 948 7.08 -16.85 52.04
CA VAL A 948 6.02 -17.42 51.19
C VAL A 948 4.82 -17.79 52.05
N ALA A 949 3.70 -17.07 51.87
CA ALA A 949 2.51 -17.24 52.70
C ALA A 949 1.22 -17.41 51.88
N TYR A 950 0.41 -18.41 52.26
CA TYR A 950 -0.94 -18.66 51.79
C TYR A 950 -1.91 -18.46 52.95
N ILE A 951 -2.74 -17.42 52.90
CA ILE A 951 -3.60 -17.01 54.01
C ILE A 951 -5.05 -16.86 53.53
N GLY A 952 -5.99 -17.57 54.16
CA GLY A 952 -7.42 -17.36 53.93
C GLY A 952 -7.92 -17.74 52.53
N ASN A 953 -7.17 -18.52 51.74
CA ASN A 953 -7.57 -18.85 50.37
C ASN A 953 -8.54 -20.04 50.33
N THR A 954 -9.47 -20.01 49.39
CA THR A 954 -10.29 -21.18 49.03
C THR A 954 -9.71 -21.82 47.77
N VAL A 955 -9.23 -23.05 47.87
CA VAL A 955 -8.55 -23.77 46.80
C VAL A 955 -9.30 -25.06 46.49
N SER A 956 -9.99 -25.12 45.35
CA SER A 956 -10.94 -26.20 45.10
C SER A 956 -10.91 -26.82 43.69
N ASN A 957 -11.26 -28.10 43.59
CA ASN A 957 -11.50 -28.79 42.32
C ASN A 957 -10.35 -28.72 41.28
N ASN A 958 -9.09 -28.60 41.73
CA ASN A 958 -7.93 -28.61 40.84
C ASN A 958 -7.49 -30.05 40.52
N GLY A 959 -7.00 -30.28 39.29
CA GLY A 959 -6.68 -31.62 38.79
C GLY A 959 -5.53 -32.35 39.51
N GLN A 960 -4.68 -31.63 40.25
CA GLN A 960 -3.58 -32.17 41.06
C GLN A 960 -3.61 -31.60 42.49
N SER A 961 -2.45 -31.24 43.04
CA SER A 961 -2.37 -30.54 44.31
C SER A 961 -3.03 -29.16 44.20
N GLY A 962 -3.85 -28.79 45.19
CA GLY A 962 -4.38 -27.43 45.29
C GLY A 962 -3.25 -26.42 45.34
N ILE A 963 -2.31 -26.61 46.27
CA ILE A 963 -1.05 -25.85 46.35
C ILE A 963 0.14 -26.82 46.38
N LEU A 964 1.05 -26.70 45.42
CA LEU A 964 2.37 -27.33 45.40
C LEU A 964 3.42 -26.26 45.68
N SER A 965 4.12 -26.35 46.82
CA SER A 965 5.06 -25.31 47.23
C SER A 965 6.34 -25.89 47.82
N THR A 966 7.42 -25.10 47.74
CA THR A 966 8.55 -25.21 48.66
C THR A 966 8.15 -24.71 50.05
N GLU A 967 9.10 -24.68 50.99
CA GLU A 967 8.90 -24.15 52.35
C GLU A 967 8.02 -22.89 52.38
N ALA A 968 6.89 -22.95 53.08
CA ALA A 968 5.84 -21.93 53.04
C ALA A 968 4.94 -22.02 54.28
N ARG A 969 4.22 -20.93 54.56
CA ARG A 969 3.23 -20.85 55.63
C ARG A 969 1.81 -20.94 55.09
N PHE A 970 1.00 -21.82 55.66
CA PHE A 970 -0.41 -22.03 55.32
C PHE A 970 -1.27 -21.68 56.53
N ILE A 971 -2.13 -20.67 56.45
CA ILE A 971 -3.01 -20.24 57.55
C ILE A 971 -4.44 -20.05 57.03
N ASP A 972 -5.43 -20.57 57.75
CA ASP A 972 -6.87 -20.33 57.49
C ASP A 972 -7.34 -20.66 56.06
N ASN A 973 -6.68 -21.58 55.34
CA ASN A 973 -7.08 -21.92 53.96
C ASN A 973 -8.13 -23.05 53.94
N VAL A 974 -8.96 -23.06 52.89
CA VAL A 974 -9.93 -24.12 52.60
C VAL A 974 -9.47 -24.92 51.40
N PHE A 975 -9.29 -26.24 51.55
CA PHE A 975 -8.90 -27.15 50.47
C PHE A 975 -10.00 -28.17 50.18
N GLU A 976 -10.69 -28.02 49.05
CA GLU A 976 -11.86 -28.83 48.73
C GLU A 976 -11.76 -29.55 47.36
N GLY A 977 -11.99 -30.85 47.29
CA GLY A 977 -12.16 -31.54 46.01
C GLY A 977 -10.93 -31.62 45.09
N ASN A 978 -9.72 -31.30 45.59
CA ASN A 978 -8.46 -31.44 44.85
C ASN A 978 -7.99 -32.90 44.86
N ARG A 979 -6.96 -33.24 44.06
CA ARG A 979 -6.30 -34.55 44.22
C ARG A 979 -5.62 -34.65 45.59
N PHE A 980 -4.89 -33.59 45.94
CA PHE A 980 -4.26 -33.38 47.24
C PHE A 980 -4.50 -31.92 47.66
N GLY A 981 -4.73 -31.64 48.93
CA GLY A 981 -4.83 -30.24 49.39
C GLY A 981 -3.48 -29.53 49.24
N ILE A 982 -2.46 -30.05 49.93
CA ILE A 982 -1.10 -29.51 49.97
C ILE A 982 -0.12 -30.51 49.34
N GLY A 983 0.80 -29.99 48.55
CA GLY A 983 1.96 -30.68 47.99
C GLY A 983 3.26 -29.98 48.36
N ALA A 984 4.27 -30.77 48.66
CA ALA A 984 5.61 -30.35 49.05
C ALA A 984 6.64 -30.88 48.04
N TRP A 985 7.65 -30.06 47.70
CA TRP A 985 8.75 -30.46 46.83
C TRP A 985 9.98 -29.60 47.07
N ARG A 986 11.15 -30.09 46.64
CA ARG A 986 12.44 -29.40 46.75
C ARG A 986 12.75 -28.96 48.19
N SER A 987 12.60 -27.69 48.58
CA SER A 987 12.85 -27.25 49.96
C SER A 987 11.63 -27.52 50.85
N LEU A 988 11.82 -28.25 51.94
CA LEU A 988 10.77 -28.69 52.87
C LEU A 988 10.86 -27.96 54.22
N GLY A 989 9.71 -27.78 54.87
CA GLY A 989 9.60 -27.13 56.19
C GLY A 989 8.36 -26.25 56.32
N HIS A 990 7.21 -26.72 55.82
CA HIS A 990 5.99 -25.93 55.88
C HIS A 990 5.55 -25.65 57.32
N VAL A 991 4.91 -24.50 57.52
CA VAL A 991 4.35 -24.07 58.81
C VAL A 991 2.84 -23.89 58.65
N TYR A 992 2.07 -24.47 59.56
CA TYR A 992 0.60 -24.47 59.46
C TYR A 992 -0.08 -23.51 60.44
N THR A 993 0.62 -23.02 61.45
CA THR A 993 0.03 -22.16 62.49
C THR A 993 0.34 -20.69 62.27
N ASP A 994 -0.59 -19.82 62.66
CA ASP A 994 -0.41 -18.38 62.74
C ASP A 994 0.53 -17.97 63.90
N GLY A 995 0.71 -16.65 64.09
CA GLY A 995 1.52 -16.11 65.20
C GLY A 995 0.96 -16.37 66.60
N ASN A 996 -0.26 -16.87 66.72
CA ASN A 996 -0.92 -17.28 67.96
C ASN A 996 -0.95 -18.81 68.14
N GLY A 997 -0.42 -19.58 67.18
CA GLY A 997 -0.41 -21.04 67.20
C GLY A 997 -1.67 -21.71 66.63
N VAL A 998 -2.54 -20.98 65.93
CA VAL A 998 -3.79 -21.49 65.34
C VAL A 998 -3.58 -21.86 63.88
N ASP A 999 -3.99 -23.07 63.49
CA ASP A 999 -3.85 -23.57 62.11
C ASP A 999 -4.93 -23.01 61.17
N GLY A 1000 -6.20 -23.27 61.52
CA GLY A 1000 -7.37 -22.81 60.78
C GLY A 1000 -7.56 -23.38 59.38
N ASN A 1001 -6.63 -24.19 58.85
CA ASN A 1001 -6.78 -24.82 57.55
C ASN A 1001 -7.81 -25.96 57.60
N THR A 1002 -8.67 -26.05 56.58
CA THR A 1002 -9.73 -27.07 56.47
C THR A 1002 -9.60 -27.89 55.19
N PHE A 1003 -9.93 -29.18 55.26
CA PHE A 1003 -9.78 -30.12 54.15
C PHE A 1003 -11.03 -30.99 54.02
N SER A 1004 -11.66 -30.96 52.85
CA SER A 1004 -12.87 -31.75 52.56
C SER A 1004 -12.88 -32.28 51.13
N GLY A 1005 -13.45 -33.47 50.90
CA GLY A 1005 -13.68 -34.00 49.54
C GLY A 1005 -12.44 -34.22 48.66
N ASN A 1006 -11.21 -34.02 49.16
CA ASN A 1006 -9.98 -34.28 48.41
C ASN A 1006 -9.85 -35.78 48.11
N THR A 1007 -9.29 -36.13 46.96
CA THR A 1007 -9.16 -37.54 46.51
C THR A 1007 -8.38 -38.39 47.49
N TYR A 1008 -7.28 -37.84 48.04
CA TYR A 1008 -6.52 -38.45 49.13
C TYR A 1008 -6.63 -37.57 50.38
N PRO A 1009 -7.42 -37.96 51.38
CA PRO A 1009 -7.66 -37.15 52.58
C PRO A 1009 -6.52 -37.29 53.61
N GLY A 1010 -6.31 -36.25 54.42
CA GLY A 1010 -5.44 -36.32 55.61
C GLY A 1010 -3.93 -36.44 55.33
N VAL A 1011 -3.46 -35.98 54.17
CA VAL A 1011 -2.07 -36.20 53.72
C VAL A 1011 -1.46 -34.98 53.05
N ILE A 1012 -0.12 -34.92 53.10
CA ILE A 1012 0.68 -34.00 52.29
C ILE A 1012 1.28 -34.78 51.12
N ALA A 1013 1.07 -34.33 49.89
CA ALA A 1013 1.74 -34.95 48.74
C ALA A 1013 3.22 -34.56 48.70
N LEU A 1014 4.10 -35.51 48.42
CA LEU A 1014 5.54 -35.32 48.30
C LEU A 1014 5.96 -35.61 46.87
N TYR A 1015 6.48 -34.59 46.18
CA TYR A 1015 7.02 -34.74 44.83
C TYR A 1015 8.54 -34.89 44.90
N ALA A 1016 9.06 -36.06 44.56
CA ALA A 1016 10.46 -36.42 44.72
C ALA A 1016 11.37 -35.77 43.66
N GLU A 1017 11.73 -34.52 43.91
CA GLU A 1017 12.64 -33.74 43.08
C GLU A 1017 13.60 -32.92 43.95
N SER A 1018 14.84 -33.41 44.12
CA SER A 1018 15.91 -32.68 44.85
C SER A 1018 15.49 -32.16 46.24
N LEU A 1019 14.76 -33.00 46.99
CA LEU A 1019 14.27 -32.75 48.34
C LEU A 1019 15.42 -32.39 49.30
N ARG A 1020 15.17 -31.39 50.14
CA ARG A 1020 16.06 -30.92 51.20
C ARG A 1020 15.24 -30.27 52.31
N GLY A 1021 15.78 -30.22 53.53
CA GLY A 1021 15.05 -29.72 54.70
C GLY A 1021 14.34 -30.85 55.44
N THR A 1022 13.24 -30.54 56.12
CA THR A 1022 12.61 -31.45 57.08
C THR A 1022 11.20 -31.88 56.66
N LEU A 1023 10.95 -33.19 56.62
CA LEU A 1023 9.60 -33.76 56.72
C LEU A 1023 9.20 -33.79 58.19
N SER A 1024 8.29 -32.89 58.58
CA SER A 1024 7.91 -32.70 59.97
C SER A 1024 6.80 -33.64 60.41
N ALA A 1025 6.84 -34.06 61.68
CA ALA A 1025 5.73 -34.72 62.37
C ALA A 1025 4.59 -33.73 62.70
N THR A 1026 4.84 -32.42 62.58
CA THR A 1026 3.82 -31.38 62.65
C THR A 1026 3.15 -31.26 61.29
N VAL A 1027 1.89 -31.65 61.22
CA VAL A 1027 1.02 -31.54 60.04
C VAL A 1027 -0.20 -30.69 60.39
N PRO A 1028 -1.09 -30.34 59.43
CA PRO A 1028 -2.29 -29.61 59.77
C PRO A 1028 -3.10 -30.26 60.90
N GLU A 1029 -3.68 -29.46 61.80
CA GLU A 1029 -4.41 -29.94 63.00
C GLU A 1029 -5.59 -30.86 62.66
N SER A 1030 -6.14 -30.71 61.46
CA SER A 1030 -7.22 -31.56 60.94
C SER A 1030 -6.77 -32.94 60.46
N PHE A 1031 -5.46 -33.23 60.43
CA PHE A 1031 -4.93 -34.53 60.03
C PHE A 1031 -4.69 -35.42 61.24
N ASP A 1032 -5.24 -36.64 61.22
CA ASP A 1032 -5.11 -37.58 62.33
C ASP A 1032 -3.67 -38.10 62.54
N ASN A 1033 -2.84 -38.08 61.48
CA ASN A 1033 -1.49 -38.64 61.48
C ASN A 1033 -0.55 -37.84 60.56
N PRO A 1034 0.76 -37.79 60.84
CA PRO A 1034 1.75 -37.11 60.00
C PRO A 1034 2.14 -37.95 58.77
N VAL A 1035 1.21 -38.02 57.80
CA VAL A 1035 1.33 -38.87 56.61
C VAL A 1035 1.68 -38.05 55.37
N TYR A 1036 2.73 -38.50 54.68
CA TYR A 1036 3.14 -37.98 53.38
C TYR A 1036 2.92 -39.04 52.30
N ILE A 1037 2.35 -38.64 51.16
CA ILE A 1037 2.17 -39.52 50.01
C ILE A 1037 3.20 -39.18 48.93
N LEU A 1038 4.01 -40.14 48.51
CA LEU A 1038 4.90 -39.96 47.36
C LEU A 1038 4.08 -39.89 46.07
N ALA A 1039 3.91 -38.67 45.55
CA ALA A 1039 3.06 -38.34 44.39
C ALA A 1039 3.82 -38.31 43.06
N SER A 1040 5.15 -38.27 43.10
CA SER A 1040 6.02 -38.40 41.94
C SER A 1040 7.28 -39.19 42.27
N SER A 1041 7.97 -39.69 41.26
CA SER A 1041 9.20 -40.46 41.40
C SER A 1041 10.38 -39.81 40.70
N GLY A 1042 11.59 -39.96 41.24
CA GLY A 1042 12.81 -39.38 40.67
C GLY A 1042 14.00 -39.48 41.63
N THR A 1043 15.02 -38.65 41.38
CA THR A 1043 16.10 -38.43 42.35
C THR A 1043 15.55 -37.57 43.48
N GLY A 1044 15.16 -38.24 44.56
CA GLY A 1044 14.58 -37.68 45.76
C GLY A 1044 15.45 -36.64 46.42
N ASN A 1045 16.78 -36.73 46.45
CA ASN A 1045 17.67 -35.62 46.82
C ASN A 1045 18.99 -35.65 46.02
N SER A 1046 19.63 -34.49 45.87
CA SER A 1046 20.92 -34.35 45.19
C SER A 1046 22.09 -34.61 46.15
N SER A 1047 23.28 -34.90 45.63
CA SER A 1047 24.47 -35.24 46.45
C SER A 1047 24.89 -34.21 47.51
N SER A 1048 24.53 -32.94 47.32
CA SER A 1048 24.80 -31.84 48.25
C SER A 1048 23.67 -31.55 49.24
N HIS A 1049 22.52 -32.23 49.12
CA HIS A 1049 21.33 -31.95 49.90
C HIS A 1049 21.18 -32.91 51.09
N VAL A 1050 20.57 -32.40 52.16
CA VAL A 1050 20.22 -33.16 53.38
C VAL A 1050 18.71 -33.19 53.50
N LEU A 1051 18.15 -34.39 53.60
CA LEU A 1051 16.75 -34.63 53.93
C LEU A 1051 16.68 -35.13 55.37
N VAL A 1052 15.91 -34.44 56.21
CA VAL A 1052 15.61 -34.82 57.60
C VAL A 1052 14.18 -35.34 57.67
N ILE A 1053 13.95 -36.43 58.38
CA ILE A 1053 12.62 -36.98 58.65
C ILE A 1053 12.46 -37.09 60.16
N GLU A 1054 11.45 -36.42 60.71
CA GLU A 1054 11.16 -36.44 62.14
C GLU A 1054 10.50 -37.76 62.58
N ALA A 1055 10.69 -38.13 63.85
CA ALA A 1055 10.09 -39.31 64.45
C ALA A 1055 8.55 -39.29 64.31
N GLY A 1056 7.96 -40.44 63.98
CA GLY A 1056 6.52 -40.62 63.79
C GLY A 1056 6.00 -40.36 62.37
N VAL A 1057 6.81 -39.79 61.48
CA VAL A 1057 6.41 -39.55 60.08
C VAL A 1057 6.21 -40.87 59.33
N THR A 1058 5.07 -40.98 58.62
CA THR A 1058 4.76 -42.10 57.73
C THR A 1058 4.74 -41.64 56.27
N ILE A 1059 5.51 -42.31 55.41
CA ILE A 1059 5.57 -42.07 53.97
C ILE A 1059 4.91 -43.23 53.25
N LYS A 1060 3.85 -42.95 52.49
CA LYS A 1060 3.06 -43.94 51.75
C LYS A 1060 3.15 -43.75 50.26
N THR A 1061 3.00 -44.85 49.51
CA THR A 1061 2.92 -44.80 48.05
C THR A 1061 2.26 -46.05 47.46
N ALA A 1062 1.84 -45.97 46.20
CA ALA A 1062 1.17 -47.06 45.49
C ALA A 1062 1.43 -47.00 43.98
N PRO A 1063 1.18 -48.09 43.24
CA PRO A 1063 1.41 -48.17 41.79
C PRO A 1063 0.58 -47.19 40.96
N GLU A 1064 -0.49 -46.63 41.53
CA GLU A 1064 -1.35 -45.64 40.86
C GLU A 1064 -0.80 -44.20 40.98
N LEU A 1065 0.09 -43.96 41.93
CA LEU A 1065 0.73 -42.67 42.17
C LEU A 1065 2.08 -42.59 41.46
N VAL A 1066 2.83 -43.69 41.51
CA VAL A 1066 4.13 -43.89 40.88
C VAL A 1066 4.20 -45.31 40.32
N SER A 1067 5.22 -45.69 39.55
CA SER A 1067 5.35 -47.11 39.18
C SER A 1067 5.81 -47.98 40.37
N ALA A 1068 5.25 -49.18 40.50
CA ALA A 1068 5.66 -50.20 41.49
C ALA A 1068 7.14 -50.58 41.41
N THR A 1069 7.78 -50.35 40.25
CA THR A 1069 9.22 -50.60 40.07
C THR A 1069 10.10 -49.43 40.46
N THR A 1070 9.53 -48.24 40.66
CA THR A 1070 10.30 -47.03 40.93
C THR A 1070 10.52 -46.88 42.43
N SER A 1071 11.79 -46.86 42.81
CA SER A 1071 12.23 -46.60 44.17
C SER A 1071 12.48 -45.12 44.41
N LEU A 1072 12.27 -44.64 45.63
CA LEU A 1072 12.75 -43.32 46.06
C LEU A 1072 14.28 -43.37 46.15
N ARG A 1073 14.97 -42.65 45.27
CA ARG A 1073 16.44 -42.61 45.22
C ARG A 1073 16.95 -41.37 45.93
N LEU A 1074 17.87 -41.52 46.88
CA LEU A 1074 18.54 -40.41 47.54
C LEU A 1074 20.03 -40.44 47.23
N ASP A 1075 20.57 -39.43 46.55
CA ASP A 1075 22.01 -39.31 46.24
C ASP A 1075 22.80 -38.51 47.30
N GLY A 1076 22.08 -37.75 48.14
CA GLY A 1076 22.61 -36.96 49.26
C GLY A 1076 22.40 -37.61 50.62
N GLN A 1077 22.47 -36.83 51.70
CA GLN A 1077 22.33 -37.32 53.07
C GLN A 1077 20.85 -37.49 53.45
N LEU A 1078 20.51 -38.62 54.08
CA LEU A 1078 19.23 -38.83 54.77
C LEU A 1078 19.49 -38.91 56.28
N ILE A 1079 18.77 -38.12 57.07
CA ILE A 1079 18.73 -38.20 58.54
C ILE A 1079 17.31 -38.60 58.92
N ALA A 1080 17.13 -39.83 59.38
CA ALA A 1080 15.85 -40.39 59.79
C ALA A 1080 16.02 -41.10 61.14
N GLU A 1081 15.72 -40.38 62.22
CA GLU A 1081 15.89 -40.86 63.59
C GLU A 1081 14.52 -40.91 64.28
N GLY A 1082 13.87 -42.07 64.18
CA GLY A 1082 12.62 -42.37 64.89
C GLY A 1082 12.86 -42.78 66.34
N THR A 1083 11.78 -43.16 67.02
CA THR A 1083 11.83 -43.82 68.34
C THR A 1083 10.99 -45.08 68.34
N GLU A 1084 11.10 -45.91 69.38
CA GLU A 1084 10.28 -47.11 69.54
C GLU A 1084 8.77 -46.79 69.56
N GLU A 1085 8.38 -45.68 70.20
CA GLU A 1085 6.98 -45.22 70.24
C GLU A 1085 6.54 -44.58 68.92
N ASN A 1086 7.44 -43.85 68.25
CA ASN A 1086 7.16 -43.08 67.03
C ASN A 1086 8.17 -43.43 65.93
N PRO A 1087 8.06 -44.64 65.34
CA PRO A 1087 8.96 -45.05 64.27
C PRO A 1087 8.69 -44.24 63.00
N ILE A 1088 9.72 -44.10 62.15
CA ILE A 1088 9.56 -43.56 60.80
C ILE A 1088 9.20 -44.71 59.87
N VAL A 1089 8.11 -44.59 59.12
CA VAL A 1089 7.57 -45.73 58.35
C VAL A 1089 7.44 -45.41 56.87
N PHE A 1090 8.06 -46.21 56.02
CA PHE A 1090 7.86 -46.23 54.58
C PHE A 1090 7.02 -47.46 54.21
N THR A 1091 5.83 -47.25 53.65
CA THR A 1091 4.89 -48.35 53.41
C THR A 1091 3.98 -48.13 52.19
N SER A 1092 3.13 -49.12 51.91
CA SER A 1092 2.09 -49.03 50.89
C SER A 1092 0.98 -48.06 51.30
N LEU A 1093 0.36 -47.38 50.33
CA LEU A 1093 -0.86 -46.60 50.52
C LEU A 1093 -1.96 -47.41 51.23
N TYR A 1094 -2.05 -48.70 50.92
CA TYR A 1094 -3.06 -49.62 51.44
C TYR A 1094 -2.70 -50.21 52.81
N ASP A 1095 -1.53 -49.87 53.37
CA ASP A 1095 -1.17 -50.27 54.72
C ASP A 1095 -1.81 -49.32 55.73
N HIS A 1096 -2.91 -49.76 56.34
CA HIS A 1096 -3.63 -48.97 57.33
C HIS A 1096 -3.04 -49.10 58.75
N GLU A 1097 -2.04 -49.97 58.96
CA GLU A 1097 -1.43 -50.19 60.29
C GLU A 1097 -0.67 -48.94 60.77
N PHE A 1098 0.00 -48.23 59.85
CA PHE A 1098 0.72 -46.99 60.13
C PHE A 1098 0.09 -45.84 59.37
N GLY A 1099 -0.19 -44.73 60.06
CA GLY A 1099 -0.78 -43.53 59.44
C GLY A 1099 -2.25 -43.64 59.03
N GLY A 1100 -2.95 -44.73 59.34
CA GLY A 1100 -4.38 -44.90 59.07
C GLY A 1100 -4.75 -45.05 57.58
N ASP A 1101 -6.05 -44.97 57.26
CA ASP A 1101 -6.53 -45.02 55.89
C ASP A 1101 -6.56 -43.63 55.24
N VAL A 1102 -5.70 -43.47 54.24
CA VAL A 1102 -5.54 -42.25 53.44
C VAL A 1102 -5.69 -42.56 51.94
N SER A 1103 -6.19 -43.74 51.62
CA SER A 1103 -6.49 -44.13 50.25
C SER A 1103 -7.73 -43.37 49.76
N ARG A 1104 -8.08 -43.56 48.48
CA ARG A 1104 -9.29 -42.94 47.93
C ARG A 1104 -10.50 -43.47 48.69
N VAL A 1105 -11.51 -42.64 48.91
CA VAL A 1105 -12.72 -42.98 49.71
C VAL A 1105 -13.46 -44.23 49.19
N ASP A 1106 -13.26 -44.61 47.92
CA ASP A 1106 -13.83 -45.78 47.27
C ASP A 1106 -12.88 -47.01 47.20
N ASP A 1107 -11.65 -46.89 47.70
CA ASP A 1107 -10.66 -47.96 47.67
C ASP A 1107 -10.76 -48.85 48.91
N ASN A 1108 -10.79 -50.17 48.71
CA ASN A 1108 -10.80 -51.18 49.78
C ASN A 1108 -9.65 -52.19 49.60
N SER A 1109 -8.61 -51.78 48.87
CA SER A 1109 -7.43 -52.60 48.61
C SER A 1109 -6.67 -52.87 49.90
N SER A 1110 -6.08 -54.07 50.00
CA SER A 1110 -5.20 -54.45 51.11
C SER A 1110 -3.73 -54.35 50.70
N PRO A 1111 -2.80 -54.16 51.64
CA PRO A 1111 -1.39 -54.02 51.29
C PRO A 1111 -0.84 -55.34 50.76
N ALA A 1112 -0.06 -55.26 49.68
CA ALA A 1112 0.54 -56.39 49.00
C ALA A 1112 2.03 -56.14 48.79
N ARG A 1113 2.80 -57.23 48.78
CA ARG A 1113 4.26 -57.16 48.59
C ARG A 1113 4.58 -56.55 47.22
N GLY A 1114 5.43 -55.53 47.17
CA GLY A 1114 5.83 -54.87 45.92
C GLY A 1114 4.88 -53.77 45.45
N ASN A 1115 4.04 -53.23 46.33
CA ASN A 1115 3.19 -52.08 46.01
C ASN A 1115 4.01 -50.81 45.70
N TRP A 1116 5.30 -50.79 46.00
CA TRP A 1116 6.21 -49.70 45.64
C TRP A 1116 7.66 -50.17 45.54
N GLY A 1117 8.56 -49.36 44.97
CA GLY A 1117 9.90 -49.82 44.59
C GLY A 1117 10.93 -49.91 45.71
N GLY A 1118 10.70 -49.31 46.89
CA GLY A 1118 11.68 -49.24 47.99
C GLY A 1118 12.42 -47.92 48.13
N LEU A 1119 13.23 -47.81 49.18
CA LEU A 1119 14.18 -46.71 49.35
C LEU A 1119 15.57 -47.13 48.84
N ARG A 1120 16.21 -46.28 48.04
CA ARG A 1120 17.61 -46.45 47.63
C ARG A 1120 18.47 -45.32 48.16
N LEU A 1121 19.50 -45.67 48.91
CA LEU A 1121 20.55 -44.75 49.32
C LEU A 1121 21.75 -44.91 48.40
N HIS A 1122 22.07 -43.84 47.70
CA HIS A 1122 23.24 -43.71 46.86
C HIS A 1122 24.17 -42.66 47.48
N ARG A 1123 25.48 -42.89 47.48
CA ARG A 1123 26.44 -41.92 48.04
C ARG A 1123 27.09 -41.11 46.91
N GLY A 1124 26.45 -40.01 46.54
CA GLY A 1124 27.07 -38.99 45.70
C GLY A 1124 27.83 -37.92 46.49
N GLY A 1125 27.54 -37.78 47.80
CA GLY A 1125 28.09 -36.74 48.69
C GLY A 1125 29.07 -37.23 49.77
N GLY A 1126 29.69 -36.28 50.49
CA GLY A 1126 30.71 -36.57 51.52
C GLY A 1126 30.16 -37.02 52.89
N ALA A 1127 28.98 -36.52 53.29
CA ALA A 1127 28.32 -36.83 54.56
C ALA A 1127 27.50 -38.14 54.48
N GLU A 1128 27.39 -38.85 55.60
CA GLU A 1128 26.74 -40.16 55.66
C GLU A 1128 25.32 -40.08 56.21
N SER A 1129 24.42 -40.88 55.64
CA SER A 1129 23.06 -41.02 56.15
C SER A 1129 23.04 -41.61 57.56
N VAL A 1130 21.99 -41.30 58.33
CA VAL A 1130 21.74 -41.79 59.68
C VAL A 1130 20.31 -42.31 59.72
N LEU A 1131 20.15 -43.59 60.05
CA LEU A 1131 18.85 -44.25 60.17
C LEU A 1131 18.76 -44.96 61.53
N SER A 1132 17.75 -44.59 62.32
CA SER A 1132 17.38 -45.25 63.58
C SER A 1132 15.86 -45.40 63.68
N HIS A 1133 15.34 -46.56 64.09
CA HIS A 1133 13.89 -46.83 64.23
C HIS A 1133 13.09 -46.54 62.95
N VAL A 1134 13.52 -47.14 61.82
CA VAL A 1134 12.92 -46.93 60.49
C VAL A 1134 12.37 -48.23 59.92
N TYR A 1135 11.11 -48.22 59.50
CA TYR A 1135 10.40 -49.39 58.99
C TYR A 1135 10.16 -49.27 57.47
N PHE A 1136 10.43 -50.32 56.72
CA PHE A 1136 10.18 -50.44 55.28
C PHE A 1136 9.31 -51.66 55.01
N ARG A 1137 8.05 -51.42 54.64
CA ARG A 1137 7.03 -52.45 54.52
C ARG A 1137 6.46 -52.52 53.11
N TYR A 1138 6.12 -53.73 52.65
CA TYR A 1138 5.40 -53.97 51.38
C TYR A 1138 6.08 -53.43 50.10
N ALA A 1139 7.38 -53.13 50.15
CA ALA A 1139 8.13 -52.66 48.99
C ALA A 1139 8.53 -53.81 48.07
N ARG A 1140 9.18 -53.48 46.95
CA ARG A 1140 9.86 -54.43 46.12
C ARG A 1140 11.15 -54.87 46.80
N THR A 1141 12.04 -53.92 47.09
CA THR A 1141 13.16 -54.09 48.02
C THR A 1141 12.96 -53.07 49.12
N GLY A 1142 13.01 -53.43 50.41
CA GLY A 1142 12.73 -52.47 51.49
C GLY A 1142 13.70 -51.29 51.50
N LEU A 1143 14.98 -51.60 51.72
CA LEU A 1143 16.09 -50.66 51.67
C LEU A 1143 17.20 -51.21 50.76
N ALA A 1144 17.70 -50.39 49.83
CA ALA A 1144 18.88 -50.73 49.04
C ALA A 1144 20.00 -49.71 49.24
N LEU A 1145 21.24 -50.19 49.41
CA LEU A 1145 22.44 -49.38 49.60
C LEU A 1145 23.40 -49.60 48.41
N GLY A 1146 23.85 -48.51 47.79
CA GLY A 1146 24.73 -48.54 46.60
C GLY A 1146 23.99 -48.74 45.27
N ASP A 1147 24.71 -48.67 44.13
CA ASP A 1147 24.15 -48.83 42.78
C ASP A 1147 25.20 -49.32 41.76
N VAL A 1148 24.78 -50.09 40.76
CA VAL A 1148 25.62 -50.68 39.69
C VAL A 1148 25.22 -50.17 38.29
N GLN A 1149 24.09 -49.47 38.13
CA GLN A 1149 23.54 -49.26 36.79
C GLN A 1149 24.17 -48.12 35.97
N PHE A 1150 25.02 -47.26 36.55
CA PHE A 1150 25.58 -46.12 35.81
C PHE A 1150 27.00 -45.76 36.31
N GLY A 1151 28.03 -46.24 35.59
CA GLY A 1151 29.41 -45.71 35.66
C GLY A 1151 30.20 -46.02 36.93
N ASN A 1152 30.84 -47.20 36.96
CA ASN A 1152 31.96 -47.64 37.81
C ASN A 1152 32.38 -46.72 39.01
N PRO A 1153 31.57 -46.59 40.08
CA PRO A 1153 32.00 -45.90 41.30
C PRO A 1153 32.91 -46.83 42.12
N PRO A 1154 33.94 -46.32 42.83
CA PRO A 1154 34.60 -47.07 43.90
C PRO A 1154 33.55 -47.36 44.98
N GLY A 1155 33.44 -48.62 45.44
CA GLY A 1155 32.36 -49.02 46.34
C GLY A 1155 32.22 -48.15 47.60
N VAL A 1156 31.00 -48.09 48.12
CA VAL A 1156 30.57 -47.11 49.12
C VAL A 1156 30.67 -47.69 50.53
N VAL A 1157 31.42 -47.07 51.44
CA VAL A 1157 31.40 -47.44 52.87
C VAL A 1157 30.51 -46.47 53.64
N TYR A 1158 29.50 -46.99 54.33
CA TYR A 1158 28.76 -46.29 55.38
C TYR A 1158 29.47 -46.58 56.72
N ALA A 1159 30.09 -45.56 57.31
CA ALA A 1159 30.73 -45.64 58.62
C ALA A 1159 29.74 -45.56 59.79
N ASN A 1160 28.61 -44.87 59.60
CA ASN A 1160 27.50 -44.89 60.54
C ASN A 1160 26.86 -46.29 60.62
N THR A 1161 26.49 -46.69 61.84
CA THR A 1161 25.66 -47.87 62.09
C THR A 1161 24.20 -47.50 61.89
N PHE A 1162 23.45 -48.29 61.12
CA PHE A 1162 22.00 -48.19 61.08
C PHE A 1162 21.39 -49.08 62.15
N GLU A 1163 20.47 -48.53 62.93
CA GLU A 1163 19.98 -49.12 64.17
C GLU A 1163 18.46 -49.28 64.15
N ASP A 1164 17.91 -50.37 64.72
CA ASP A 1164 16.46 -50.60 64.83
C ASP A 1164 15.70 -50.48 63.49
N ILE A 1165 16.22 -51.14 62.46
CA ILE A 1165 15.63 -51.13 61.11
C ILE A 1165 14.70 -52.32 60.95
N TRP A 1166 13.45 -52.10 60.50
CA TRP A 1166 12.53 -53.19 60.18
C TRP A 1166 12.24 -53.23 58.68
N VAL A 1167 12.49 -54.36 58.03
CA VAL A 1167 12.19 -54.60 56.62
C VAL A 1167 11.27 -55.82 56.50
N ASP A 1168 10.00 -55.62 56.13
CA ASP A 1168 9.03 -56.71 56.09
C ASP A 1168 8.12 -56.74 54.87
N ASN A 1169 7.60 -57.93 54.58
CA ASN A 1169 6.62 -58.16 53.53
C ASN A 1169 7.04 -57.62 52.15
N ASN A 1170 8.34 -57.61 51.84
CA ASN A 1170 8.84 -57.13 50.55
C ASN A 1170 8.77 -58.23 49.46
N SER A 1171 8.54 -57.87 48.19
CA SER A 1171 8.39 -58.86 47.10
C SER A 1171 9.71 -59.40 46.57
N LEU A 1172 10.81 -58.70 46.83
CA LEU A 1172 12.19 -59.16 46.67
C LEU A 1172 12.84 -59.25 48.06
N ASN A 1173 13.83 -58.39 48.33
CA ASN A 1173 14.68 -58.47 49.50
C ASN A 1173 14.22 -57.48 50.57
N GLY A 1174 14.46 -57.80 51.84
CA GLY A 1174 14.31 -56.83 52.93
C GLY A 1174 15.35 -55.70 52.79
N LEU A 1175 16.63 -56.07 52.86
CA LEU A 1175 17.78 -55.19 52.67
C LEU A 1175 18.63 -55.69 51.49
N GLU A 1176 19.07 -54.78 50.64
CA GLU A 1176 19.95 -55.06 49.51
C GLU A 1176 21.19 -54.17 49.58
N ILE A 1177 22.38 -54.76 49.50
CA ILE A 1177 23.65 -54.02 49.61
C ILE A 1177 24.46 -54.37 48.37
N ARG A 1178 24.61 -53.39 47.47
CA ARG A 1178 25.32 -53.54 46.20
C ARG A 1178 26.56 -52.66 46.20
N GLU A 1179 27.75 -53.26 46.10
CA GLU A 1179 29.02 -52.52 46.09
C GLU A 1179 29.14 -51.53 47.26
N ALA A 1180 28.61 -51.93 48.42
CA ALA A 1180 28.56 -51.11 49.62
C ALA A 1180 28.97 -51.89 50.89
N ALA A 1181 29.32 -51.14 51.94
CA ALA A 1181 29.64 -51.67 53.25
C ALA A 1181 28.82 -50.97 54.34
N VAL A 1182 28.17 -51.73 55.23
CA VAL A 1182 27.32 -51.17 56.30
C VAL A 1182 27.36 -52.02 57.57
N THR A 1183 27.12 -51.38 58.72
CA THR A 1183 26.85 -52.06 60.00
C THR A 1183 25.37 -51.91 60.34
N MET A 1184 24.69 -53.03 60.57
CA MET A 1184 23.30 -53.09 61.01
C MET A 1184 23.23 -53.60 62.44
N GLU A 1185 22.60 -52.82 63.30
CA GLU A 1185 22.36 -53.11 64.70
C GLU A 1185 20.85 -53.26 64.92
N ARG A 1186 20.39 -54.39 65.47
CA ARG A 1186 18.96 -54.67 65.68
C ARG A 1186 18.11 -54.56 64.40
N LEU A 1187 18.58 -55.16 63.31
CA LEU A 1187 17.79 -55.32 62.08
C LEU A 1187 16.72 -56.40 62.27
N ARG A 1188 15.47 -56.12 61.91
CA ARG A 1188 14.40 -57.09 61.78
C ARG A 1188 14.04 -57.28 60.31
N ALA A 1189 14.42 -58.40 59.71
CA ALA A 1189 14.07 -58.74 58.33
C ALA A 1189 13.11 -59.93 58.32
N THR A 1190 11.82 -59.68 58.06
CA THR A 1190 10.77 -60.68 58.23
C THR A 1190 9.86 -60.83 57.03
N GLU A 1191 9.45 -62.05 56.69
CA GLU A 1191 8.40 -62.29 55.68
C GLU A 1191 8.71 -61.71 54.30
N ASN A 1192 9.97 -61.60 53.89
CA ASN A 1192 10.32 -61.15 52.54
C ASN A 1192 10.26 -62.32 51.54
N SER A 1193 9.76 -62.09 50.31
CA SER A 1193 9.58 -63.17 49.32
C SER A 1193 10.91 -63.72 48.75
N ARG A 1194 12.00 -62.95 48.81
CA ARG A 1194 13.37 -63.41 48.55
C ARG A 1194 14.21 -63.30 49.83
N SER A 1195 15.35 -62.63 49.81
CA SER A 1195 16.28 -62.68 50.94
C SER A 1195 15.96 -61.65 52.02
N GLY A 1196 16.25 -61.96 53.28
CA GLY A 1196 16.16 -60.96 54.36
C GLY A 1196 17.20 -59.85 54.16
N VAL A 1197 18.45 -60.23 53.92
CA VAL A 1197 19.54 -59.37 53.47
C VAL A 1197 20.24 -60.01 52.28
N GLU A 1198 20.42 -59.27 51.18
CA GLU A 1198 21.23 -59.69 50.04
C GLU A 1198 22.43 -58.77 49.84
N LEU A 1199 23.65 -59.33 49.86
CA LEU A 1199 24.87 -58.66 49.42
C LEU A 1199 25.17 -59.07 47.98
N SER A 1200 25.45 -58.10 47.12
CA SER A 1200 25.98 -58.37 45.79
C SER A 1200 27.12 -57.43 45.40
N ASP A 1201 28.09 -57.98 44.68
CA ASP A 1201 29.13 -57.22 44.00
C ASP A 1201 29.12 -57.59 42.52
N GLY A 1202 28.84 -56.59 41.68
CA GLY A 1202 28.57 -56.74 40.26
C GLY A 1202 29.71 -56.24 39.36
N ASN A 1203 30.78 -55.68 39.91
CA ASN A 1203 31.75 -54.89 39.16
C ASN A 1203 33.18 -55.39 39.39
N SER A 1204 33.71 -56.11 38.40
CA SER A 1204 35.04 -56.73 38.48
C SER A 1204 36.17 -55.69 38.42
N ASN A 1205 37.19 -55.85 39.26
CA ASN A 1205 38.44 -55.06 39.29
C ASN A 1205 38.34 -53.64 39.88
N ASN A 1206 37.38 -53.36 40.76
CA ASN A 1206 37.35 -52.12 41.54
C ASN A 1206 38.03 -52.26 42.93
N GLY A 1207 38.38 -53.50 43.33
CA GLY A 1207 39.03 -53.83 44.58
C GLY A 1207 38.13 -53.72 45.82
N PHE A 1208 36.82 -53.53 45.64
CA PHE A 1208 35.87 -53.32 46.72
C PHE A 1208 35.01 -54.57 46.95
N VAL A 1209 35.04 -55.09 48.17
CA VAL A 1209 34.19 -56.22 48.59
C VAL A 1209 32.94 -55.68 49.28
N ALA A 1210 31.77 -56.01 48.74
CA ALA A 1210 30.49 -55.72 49.40
C ALA A 1210 30.43 -56.46 50.74
N ARG A 1211 30.20 -55.73 51.84
CA ARG A 1211 30.28 -56.33 53.19
C ARG A 1211 29.22 -55.83 54.14
N ALA A 1212 28.77 -56.69 55.04
CA ALA A 1212 27.86 -56.28 56.11
C ALA A 1212 28.24 -56.90 57.45
N ILE A 1213 28.03 -56.11 58.50
CA ILE A 1213 28.03 -56.57 59.89
C ILE A 1213 26.58 -56.58 60.37
N ILE A 1214 26.09 -57.71 60.87
CA ILE A 1214 24.71 -57.87 61.36
C ILE A 1214 24.74 -58.29 62.84
N ARG A 1215 24.27 -57.42 63.74
CA ARG A 1215 24.28 -57.69 65.20
C ARG A 1215 22.90 -57.57 65.82
N ASN A 1216 22.64 -58.35 66.86
CA ASN A 1216 21.43 -58.28 67.70
C ASN A 1216 20.11 -58.29 66.88
N SER A 1217 20.11 -59.00 65.75
CA SER A 1217 19.08 -58.88 64.70
C SER A 1217 18.10 -60.08 64.67
N GLU A 1218 16.99 -59.96 63.97
CA GLU A 1218 16.01 -61.00 63.70
C GLU A 1218 15.81 -61.18 62.19
N ILE A 1219 16.17 -62.34 61.65
CA ILE A 1219 16.00 -62.66 60.23
C ILE A 1219 15.06 -63.88 60.12
N LEU A 1220 13.77 -63.62 59.90
CA LEU A 1220 12.72 -64.64 60.04
C LEU A 1220 11.87 -64.82 58.77
N ASN A 1221 11.59 -66.06 58.39
CA ASN A 1221 10.59 -66.39 57.35
C ASN A 1221 10.81 -65.72 55.97
N ASN A 1222 12.06 -65.50 55.57
CA ASN A 1222 12.40 -64.94 54.25
C ASN A 1222 12.63 -66.06 53.21
N GLY A 1223 12.26 -65.81 51.95
CA GLY A 1223 12.62 -66.62 50.77
C GLY A 1223 11.56 -67.63 50.35
N GLY A 1224 10.50 -67.78 51.15
CA GLY A 1224 9.38 -68.66 50.88
C GLY A 1224 9.82 -70.12 50.71
N THR A 1225 9.46 -70.75 49.60
CA THR A 1225 9.81 -72.15 49.29
C THR A 1225 10.95 -72.30 48.28
N ASN A 1226 11.62 -71.21 47.88
CA ASN A 1226 12.64 -71.22 46.85
C ASN A 1226 14.05 -71.29 47.43
N ASN A 1227 14.70 -72.45 47.26
CA ASN A 1227 16.05 -72.73 47.77
C ASN A 1227 17.18 -71.91 47.13
N SER A 1228 16.88 -70.99 46.21
CA SER A 1228 17.86 -70.06 45.62
C SER A 1228 18.01 -68.76 46.44
N TYR A 1229 17.16 -68.55 47.45
CA TYR A 1229 17.19 -67.40 48.35
C TYR A 1229 17.53 -67.86 49.77
N ALA A 1230 17.92 -66.91 50.64
CA ALA A 1230 18.26 -67.21 52.03
C ALA A 1230 17.92 -66.02 52.93
N GLY A 1231 17.82 -66.25 54.24
CA GLY A 1231 17.69 -65.17 55.22
C GLY A 1231 18.82 -64.13 55.07
N LEU A 1232 20.07 -64.61 54.97
CA LEU A 1232 21.26 -63.82 54.66
C LEU A 1232 21.93 -64.43 53.43
N LEU A 1233 21.89 -63.72 52.30
CA LEU A 1233 22.43 -64.16 51.02
C LEU A 1233 23.60 -63.26 50.62
N ALA A 1234 24.75 -63.85 50.29
CA ALA A 1234 25.86 -63.13 49.70
C ALA A 1234 26.18 -63.78 48.35
N THR A 1235 26.03 -63.02 47.28
CA THR A 1235 26.34 -63.44 45.91
C THR A 1235 27.38 -62.48 45.32
N SER A 1236 28.27 -62.96 44.47
CA SER A 1236 29.19 -62.07 43.75
C SER A 1236 29.52 -62.70 42.41
N THR A 1237 29.58 -61.86 41.40
CA THR A 1237 30.11 -62.20 40.07
C THR A 1237 31.48 -61.52 39.83
N ALA A 1238 32.04 -60.87 40.85
CA ALA A 1238 33.15 -59.93 40.79
C ALA A 1238 34.16 -60.12 41.97
N ASP A 1239 34.59 -59.05 42.64
CA ASP A 1239 35.72 -59.04 43.59
C ASP A 1239 35.36 -59.65 44.96
N GLY A 1240 34.07 -59.67 45.32
CA GLY A 1240 33.52 -60.54 46.37
C GLY A 1240 32.38 -59.91 47.18
N ALA A 1241 31.62 -60.75 47.89
CA ALA A 1241 30.62 -60.31 48.87
C ALA A 1241 30.69 -61.16 50.14
N ALA A 1242 30.68 -60.55 51.32
CA ALA A 1242 30.81 -61.27 52.59
C ALA A 1242 30.09 -60.60 53.77
N PHE A 1243 29.37 -61.39 54.58
CA PHE A 1243 29.00 -60.98 55.93
C PHE A 1243 30.22 -61.12 56.83
N THR A 1244 30.81 -60.00 57.24
CA THR A 1244 32.07 -59.99 58.00
C THR A 1244 31.87 -60.27 59.49
N GLU A 1245 30.67 -60.06 60.01
CA GLU A 1245 30.27 -60.46 61.35
C GLU A 1245 28.77 -60.70 61.41
N ILE A 1246 28.38 -61.79 62.08
CA ILE A 1246 27.00 -62.06 62.48
C ILE A 1246 27.04 -62.44 63.97
N SER A 1247 26.45 -61.63 64.85
CA SER A 1247 26.48 -61.87 66.31
C SER A 1247 25.15 -61.57 66.98
N ASN A 1248 24.76 -62.38 67.97
CA ASN A 1248 23.48 -62.26 68.71
C ASN A 1248 22.22 -62.16 67.82
N THR A 1249 22.25 -62.78 66.64
CA THR A 1249 21.19 -62.66 65.64
C THR A 1249 20.37 -63.96 65.58
N THR A 1250 19.05 -63.85 65.67
CA THR A 1250 18.12 -64.97 65.49
C THR A 1250 17.82 -65.15 64.01
N ILE A 1251 18.13 -66.32 63.45
CA ILE A 1251 17.84 -66.65 62.05
C ILE A 1251 16.98 -67.92 62.03
N SER A 1252 15.71 -67.82 61.65
CA SER A 1252 14.79 -68.98 61.66
C SER A 1252 13.71 -68.90 60.59
N GLY A 1253 13.24 -70.06 60.11
CA GLY A 1253 12.11 -70.14 59.15
C GLY A 1253 12.40 -69.63 57.72
N ASN A 1254 13.64 -69.28 57.39
CA ASN A 1254 14.03 -68.86 56.03
C ASN A 1254 14.23 -70.08 55.09
N SER A 1255 14.12 -69.86 53.77
CA SER A 1255 14.29 -70.88 52.70
C SER A 1255 15.70 -71.44 52.57
#